data_AF-A0A2Z4J9B6-F1
#
_entry.id   AF-A0A2Z4J9B6-F1
#
_cell.length_a   1.000
_cell.length_b   1.000
_cell.length_c   1.000
_cell.angle_alpha   90.00
_cell.angle_beta   90.00
_cell.angle_gamma   90.00
#
_symmetry.space_group_name_H-M   'P 1'
#
loop_
_entity.id
_entity.type
_entity.pdbx_description
1 polymer ?
#
loop_
_entity_poly.entity_id
_entity_poly.type
_entity_poly.pdbx_seq_one_letter_code
_entity_poly.pdbx_strand_id
1 'polypeptide(L)'
;MTTSNPLRTLDRRRFLALAGGTLGVLAAGQLSEALSARAAELDPAPFTLGVASGDPDHHSVVLWTRLVPDPLNAETGGMPATPVEVQWEVARDETFQKVVGRGSVTALPESAHTVHVVVDDLAPNRWYWYRFRYDGVHSRTGRTRTMPSPGTKADSMRFAFVSCQSWTGGAYPAYRDLAGQDLDFVLHLGDYIYETSNGGLTEFRRLHALYKTSPDLRAAHARFPFIVTWDDHEVQNNYAADVPGGAGDGRPFLERRGNGYQAYYEHLPLRPEHRPEGPDMPIYRRLRFGKLAEFSVLDTRQYRTDQAYGDGRKEPGPEVWNPTRTMTGFEQEKWLLDGLDHSKARWNVIAQQTIMAAFDYDLGPGKIVNLDQWDGYAGARARILDFVADREVSNPVVLSGDWHTHWVNDLKTDFDDPNSPVVATEFVGTSISSGAGWDADVRAGLVANPHVKFYNGSYRGYVMCEVTPDRWRADLRIVLKGGEAASPAFTLAAFEVRDGIPGAKRIDAGDGLVGRITDRVTGASLANVQVTVTAADGTRFATSTTDTTGEYLAFAPPGEYTVAVNGVGYEPVTAVATVREGVQTRGDVALARAAVRAGTGHSVPGPQSQATASDVVLSNNLLSLAVSAGSQDPQLGAATLGKPLDLAAIGHLDQLDWMNLPYASVAQPRGSNAWQQQTVRSASLEVLSGAGPVASARATGVSTQVADLEVVTTYSVTRDEPWVTAASTFTNRGTAARTFWVGDVLDHDGAGQRSGVAGHGTVTASAPVDFTPTAPWIGMTGSDGQTYGLLYDEPGFTAYACGIWVMSQRQVTLDPGAAFTLRRRIAAVHNGGADDPFAVLADL
;
A
#
# COMPACT_ATOMS: atom_id res chain seq x y z
N MET A 1 -2.56 17.90 -56.90
CA MET A 1 -2.48 18.73 -55.69
C MET A 1 -3.68 18.35 -54.82
N THR A 2 -3.79 17.14 -54.23
CA THR A 2 -2.92 16.48 -53.23
C THR A 2 -2.50 17.47 -52.16
N THR A 3 -3.01 17.40 -50.92
CA THR A 3 -2.78 16.29 -49.99
C THR A 3 -3.91 16.10 -48.96
N SER A 4 -4.29 14.84 -48.79
CA SER A 4 -5.04 14.24 -47.68
C SER A 4 -4.17 14.13 -46.43
N ASN A 5 -4.73 14.32 -45.24
CA ASN A 5 -4.05 14.00 -43.98
C ASN A 5 -4.98 13.16 -43.06
N PRO A 6 -4.70 11.87 -42.80
CA PRO A 6 -5.47 11.04 -41.89
C PRO A 6 -4.83 11.03 -40.49
N LEU A 7 -5.59 11.42 -39.47
CA LEU A 7 -5.23 11.15 -38.07
C LEU A 7 -5.58 9.69 -37.75
N ARG A 8 -4.54 8.86 -37.63
CA ARG A 8 -4.62 7.49 -37.10
C ARG A 8 -4.76 7.54 -35.57
N THR A 9 -5.85 6.93 -35.10
CA THR A 9 -6.03 6.17 -33.85
C THR A 9 -4.82 6.09 -32.91
N LEU A 10 -4.94 6.69 -31.72
CA LEU A 10 -4.07 6.42 -30.57
C LEU A 10 -4.48 5.08 -29.94
N ASP A 11 -3.54 4.14 -29.93
CA ASP A 11 -3.70 2.77 -29.45
C ASP A 11 -3.66 2.69 -27.90
N ARG A 12 -4.56 1.89 -27.32
CA ARG A 12 -4.73 1.63 -25.87
C ARG A 12 -3.43 1.18 -25.19
N ARG A 13 -2.45 0.65 -25.94
CA ARG A 13 -1.15 0.18 -25.43
C ARG A 13 -0.18 1.27 -24.96
N ARG A 14 -0.40 2.56 -25.29
CA ARG A 14 0.43 3.67 -24.76
C ARG A 14 -0.09 4.29 -23.48
N PHE A 15 -1.32 3.99 -23.06
CA PHE A 15 -1.88 4.51 -21.82
C PHE A 15 -1.34 3.77 -20.58
N LEU A 16 -0.99 2.49 -20.70
CA LEU A 16 -0.35 1.70 -19.63
C LEU A 16 1.14 2.04 -19.43
N ALA A 17 1.80 2.65 -20.42
CA ALA A 17 3.18 3.11 -20.30
C ALA A 17 3.32 4.49 -19.62
N LEU A 18 2.21 5.09 -19.18
CA LEU A 18 2.14 6.47 -18.66
C LEU A 18 1.67 6.57 -17.20
N ALA A 19 1.59 5.45 -16.48
CA ALA A 19 1.38 5.43 -15.03
C ALA A 19 2.64 5.80 -14.21
N GLY A 20 3.81 5.94 -14.86
CA GLY A 20 5.08 6.34 -14.20
C GLY A 20 5.53 7.79 -14.43
N GLY A 21 4.73 8.66 -15.07
CA GLY A 21 5.26 9.89 -15.69
C GLY A 21 4.75 11.26 -15.22
N THR A 22 3.68 11.36 -14.44
CA THR A 22 2.99 12.65 -14.19
C THR A 22 3.01 13.11 -12.72
N LEU A 23 4.20 13.10 -12.10
CA LEU A 23 4.45 13.79 -10.81
C LEU A 23 5.41 15.00 -10.94
N GLY A 24 5.87 15.34 -12.15
CA GLY A 24 7.06 16.18 -12.32
C GLY A 24 6.98 17.66 -11.88
N VAL A 25 5.80 18.30 -11.83
CA VAL A 25 5.73 19.77 -11.63
C VAL A 25 5.27 20.18 -10.23
N LEU A 26 4.36 19.44 -9.59
CA LEU A 26 3.96 19.69 -8.20
C LEU A 26 4.98 19.11 -7.19
N ALA A 27 5.72 18.08 -7.58
CA ALA A 27 6.75 17.47 -6.73
C ALA A 27 7.94 18.40 -6.49
N ALA A 28 8.29 19.32 -7.40
CA ALA A 28 9.47 20.17 -7.24
C ALA A 28 9.38 21.14 -6.05
N GLY A 29 8.19 21.69 -5.78
CA GLY A 29 7.96 22.59 -4.64
C GLY A 29 7.96 21.86 -3.30
N GLN A 30 7.28 20.70 -3.22
CA GLN A 30 7.25 19.86 -2.02
C GLN A 30 8.56 19.11 -1.76
N LEU A 31 9.32 18.74 -2.82
CA LEU A 31 10.68 18.23 -2.67
C LEU A 31 11.59 19.27 -2.03
N SER A 32 11.51 20.54 -2.44
CA SER A 32 12.39 21.59 -1.92
C SER A 32 12.19 21.83 -0.40
N GLU A 33 10.94 21.86 0.07
CA GLU A 33 10.62 21.99 1.50
C GLU A 33 10.95 20.72 2.31
N ALA A 34 10.67 19.52 1.77
CA ALA A 34 10.99 18.25 2.42
C ALA A 34 12.51 17.99 2.49
N LEU A 35 13.26 18.36 1.45
CA LEU A 35 14.73 18.30 1.42
C LEU A 35 15.34 19.30 2.41
N SER A 36 14.76 20.49 2.54
CA SER A 36 15.22 21.51 3.50
C SER A 36 14.93 21.12 4.96
N ALA A 37 13.79 20.46 5.23
CA ALA A 37 13.48 19.93 6.56
C ALA A 37 14.36 18.72 6.94
N ARG A 38 14.69 17.83 5.99
CA ARG A 38 15.55 16.65 6.21
C ARG A 38 17.05 16.98 6.30
N ALA A 39 17.49 18.13 5.77
CA ALA A 39 18.88 18.59 5.89
C ALA A 39 19.30 18.87 7.35
N ALA A 40 18.35 19.12 8.26
CA ALA A 40 18.59 19.32 9.69
C ALA A 40 18.89 18.02 10.48
N GLU A 41 18.78 16.83 9.85
CA GLU A 41 18.93 15.51 10.52
C GLU A 41 20.14 14.69 10.03
N LEU A 42 20.94 15.20 9.10
CA LEU A 42 22.12 14.48 8.60
C LEU A 42 23.20 14.33 9.69
N ASP A 43 24.05 13.33 9.53
CA ASP A 43 25.26 13.24 10.37
C ASP A 43 26.23 14.39 10.09
N PRO A 44 27.12 14.70 11.05
CA PRO A 44 28.17 15.68 10.85
C PRO A 44 29.00 15.37 9.58
N ALA A 45 29.17 16.39 8.73
CA ALA A 45 30.04 16.30 7.58
C ALA A 45 31.49 15.94 8.00
N PRO A 46 32.19 15.11 7.23
CA PRO A 46 31.81 14.57 5.91
C PRO A 46 30.99 13.28 5.96
N PHE A 47 30.65 12.73 7.13
CA PHE A 47 30.00 11.42 7.27
C PHE A 47 28.47 11.50 7.15
N THR A 48 27.94 12.39 6.29
CA THR A 48 26.50 12.74 6.26
C THR A 48 25.58 11.55 5.97
N LEU A 49 26.06 10.52 5.26
CA LEU A 49 25.34 9.28 4.95
C LEU A 49 25.48 8.20 6.03
N GLY A 50 26.15 8.51 7.14
CA GLY A 50 26.42 7.60 8.25
C GLY A 50 27.43 6.51 7.91
N VAL A 51 27.33 5.41 8.64
CA VAL A 51 28.22 4.26 8.55
C VAL A 51 27.39 2.99 8.38
N ALA A 52 27.99 1.95 7.80
CA ALA A 52 27.38 0.63 7.69
C ALA A 52 28.42 -0.46 7.93
N SER A 53 27.95 -1.66 8.23
CA SER A 53 28.79 -2.87 8.23
C SER A 53 28.05 -3.99 7.51
N GLY A 54 28.77 -4.99 7.03
CA GLY A 54 28.15 -6.01 6.18
C GLY A 54 29.07 -7.16 5.86
N ASP A 55 28.52 -8.12 5.11
CA ASP A 55 29.15 -9.39 4.73
C ASP A 55 29.97 -10.04 5.84
N PRO A 56 29.40 -10.19 7.06
CA PRO A 56 30.14 -10.76 8.17
C PRO A 56 30.43 -12.25 7.91
N ASP A 57 31.65 -12.67 8.25
CA ASP A 57 31.97 -14.06 8.46
C ASP A 57 32.35 -14.29 9.94
N HIS A 58 32.93 -15.45 10.26
CA HIS A 58 33.25 -15.80 11.63
C HIS A 58 34.53 -15.16 12.20
N HIS A 59 35.34 -14.49 11.39
CA HIS A 59 36.58 -13.83 11.79
C HIS A 59 36.76 -12.43 11.18
N SER A 60 35.84 -11.98 10.33
CA SER A 60 35.92 -10.68 9.67
C SER A 60 34.56 -10.05 9.38
N VAL A 61 34.56 -8.73 9.21
CA VAL A 61 33.39 -7.94 8.79
C VAL A 61 33.84 -6.83 7.83
N VAL A 62 32.95 -6.40 6.93
CA VAL A 62 33.16 -5.18 6.14
C VAL A 62 32.66 -3.98 6.95
N LEU A 63 33.46 -2.93 7.00
CA LEU A 63 33.05 -1.61 7.48
C LEU A 63 32.97 -0.65 6.31
N TRP A 64 31.93 0.17 6.30
CA TRP A 64 31.63 1.09 5.21
C TRP A 64 31.31 2.49 5.70
N THR A 65 31.77 3.49 4.94
CA THR A 65 31.29 4.87 5.00
C THR A 65 31.55 5.58 3.66
N ARG A 66 30.93 6.74 3.43
CA ARG A 66 31.28 7.65 2.33
C ARG A 66 31.59 9.04 2.88
N LEU A 67 32.67 9.66 2.42
CA LEU A 67 32.94 11.07 2.70
C LEU A 67 32.18 11.93 1.69
N VAL A 68 31.20 12.68 2.16
CA VAL A 68 30.31 13.47 1.32
C VAL A 68 29.66 14.59 2.13
N PRO A 69 30.30 15.77 2.25
CA PRO A 69 29.73 16.93 2.93
C PRO A 69 28.39 17.40 2.35
N ASP A 70 28.19 17.28 1.04
CA ASP A 70 26.98 17.70 0.33
C ASP A 70 26.39 16.51 -0.46
N PRO A 71 25.57 15.66 0.16
CA PRO A 71 25.13 14.38 -0.40
C PRO A 71 24.27 14.47 -1.65
N LEU A 72 23.63 15.61 -1.90
CA LEU A 72 22.75 15.78 -3.06
C LEU A 72 23.42 16.53 -4.21
N ASN A 73 24.62 17.07 -3.99
CA ASN A 73 25.50 17.52 -5.07
C ASN A 73 26.08 16.31 -5.81
N ALA A 74 25.47 16.01 -6.96
CA ALA A 74 25.72 14.79 -7.70
C ALA A 74 27.16 14.70 -8.28
N GLU A 75 27.85 15.82 -8.50
CA GLU A 75 29.15 15.80 -9.18
C GLU A 75 30.29 15.37 -8.26
N THR A 76 30.50 16.09 -7.15
CA THR A 76 31.66 15.88 -6.27
C THR A 76 31.27 15.52 -4.85
N GLY A 77 30.00 15.68 -4.46
CA GLY A 77 29.57 15.50 -3.08
C GLY A 77 30.21 16.49 -2.09
N GLY A 78 30.89 17.54 -2.58
CA GLY A 78 31.66 18.49 -1.77
C GLY A 78 33.08 18.04 -1.42
N MET A 79 33.56 16.90 -1.94
CA MET A 79 34.93 16.40 -1.71
C MET A 79 35.93 16.90 -2.77
N PRO A 80 37.22 17.08 -2.42
CA PRO A 80 38.26 17.43 -3.39
C PRO A 80 38.53 16.29 -4.38
N ALA A 81 38.94 16.63 -5.60
CA ALA A 81 39.34 15.67 -6.64
C ALA A 81 40.72 15.03 -6.39
N THR A 82 41.04 14.70 -5.14
CA THR A 82 42.28 14.04 -4.72
C THR A 82 41.98 12.87 -3.77
N PRO A 83 42.83 11.83 -3.75
CA PRO A 83 42.79 10.80 -2.73
C PRO A 83 42.91 11.39 -1.32
N VAL A 84 42.18 10.82 -0.36
CA VAL A 84 42.24 11.23 1.05
C VAL A 84 42.36 10.04 1.98
N GLU A 85 43.09 10.18 3.08
CA GLU A 85 43.27 9.12 4.06
C GLU A 85 42.15 9.17 5.12
N VAL A 86 41.49 8.04 5.35
CA VAL A 86 40.43 7.88 6.36
C VAL A 86 40.88 6.86 7.38
N GLN A 87 40.83 7.22 8.65
CA GLN A 87 41.17 6.32 9.75
C GLN A 87 39.95 5.55 10.20
N TRP A 88 40.15 4.32 10.64
CA TRP A 88 39.10 3.47 11.19
C TRP A 88 39.58 2.78 12.48
N GLU A 89 38.63 2.51 13.38
CA GLU A 89 38.86 1.77 14.62
C GLU A 89 37.76 0.76 14.85
N VAL A 90 38.10 -0.39 15.45
CA VAL A 90 37.18 -1.41 15.95
C VAL A 90 37.50 -1.71 17.40
N ALA A 91 36.48 -1.75 18.26
CA ALA A 91 36.60 -1.94 19.70
C ALA A 91 35.60 -2.96 20.24
N ARG A 92 35.87 -3.49 21.44
CA ARG A 92 34.98 -4.40 22.18
C ARG A 92 33.94 -3.68 23.04
N ASP A 93 33.91 -2.36 22.99
CA ASP A 93 33.03 -1.50 23.76
C ASP A 93 32.76 -0.20 22.99
N GLU A 94 31.60 0.40 23.27
CA GLU A 94 31.10 1.59 22.59
C GLU A 94 31.92 2.86 22.85
N THR A 95 32.66 2.90 23.97
CA THR A 95 33.48 4.07 24.33
C THR A 95 34.90 4.01 23.76
N PHE A 96 35.22 2.96 22.97
CA PHE A 96 36.52 2.74 22.34
C PHE A 96 37.69 2.66 23.33
N GLN A 97 37.45 2.15 24.55
CA GLN A 97 38.52 1.92 25.53
C GLN A 97 39.31 0.63 25.24
N LYS A 98 38.68 -0.36 24.59
CA LYS A 98 39.29 -1.65 24.23
C LYS A 98 39.32 -1.83 22.72
N VAL A 99 40.10 -0.98 22.05
CA VAL A 99 40.38 -1.07 20.60
C VAL A 99 41.11 -2.38 20.30
N VAL A 100 40.60 -3.15 19.35
CA VAL A 100 41.16 -4.43 18.88
C VAL A 100 41.74 -4.35 17.47
N GLY A 101 41.30 -3.36 16.68
CA GLY A 101 41.80 -3.10 15.33
C GLY A 101 41.75 -1.62 15.04
N ARG A 102 42.73 -1.11 14.28
CA ARG A 102 42.73 0.25 13.75
C ARG A 102 43.60 0.30 12.51
N GLY A 103 43.32 1.26 11.64
CA GLY A 103 44.13 1.49 10.45
C GLY A 103 43.71 2.73 9.70
N SER A 104 44.26 2.88 8.50
CA SER A 104 43.91 3.92 7.54
C SER A 104 43.61 3.28 6.19
N VAL A 105 42.73 3.89 5.42
CA VAL A 105 42.38 3.51 4.05
C VAL A 105 42.26 4.76 3.19
N THR A 106 42.71 4.67 1.95
CA THR A 106 42.64 5.79 1.00
C THR A 106 41.28 5.79 0.30
N ALA A 107 40.46 6.80 0.56
CA ALA A 107 39.22 7.05 -0.17
C ALA A 107 39.54 7.83 -1.47
N LEU A 108 39.07 7.29 -2.60
CA LEU A 108 39.45 7.76 -3.94
C LEU A 108 38.30 8.54 -4.61
N PRO A 109 38.58 9.67 -5.33
CA PRO A 109 37.55 10.41 -6.06
C PRO A 109 36.79 9.57 -7.10
N GLU A 110 37.48 8.68 -7.81
CA GLU A 110 36.90 7.81 -8.82
C GLU A 110 35.87 6.83 -8.24
N SER A 111 35.95 6.54 -6.94
CA SER A 111 35.00 5.72 -6.17
C SER A 111 34.14 6.59 -5.24
N ALA A 112 33.91 7.86 -5.59
CA ALA A 112 33.07 8.80 -4.84
C ALA A 112 33.45 8.96 -3.36
N HIS A 113 34.74 8.82 -3.04
CA HIS A 113 35.30 8.84 -1.68
C HIS A 113 34.62 7.87 -0.71
N THR A 114 34.21 6.71 -1.23
CA THR A 114 33.71 5.62 -0.40
C THR A 114 34.86 4.85 0.24
N VAL A 115 34.55 4.26 1.37
CA VAL A 115 35.49 3.48 2.18
C VAL A 115 34.90 2.10 2.38
N HIS A 116 35.68 1.08 2.04
CA HIS A 116 35.40 -0.32 2.33
C HIS A 116 36.61 -0.90 3.04
N VAL A 117 36.41 -1.40 4.26
CA VAL A 117 37.47 -2.00 5.07
C VAL A 117 37.05 -3.40 5.48
N VAL A 118 37.79 -4.42 5.06
CA VAL A 118 37.68 -5.77 5.64
C VAL A 118 38.52 -5.78 6.92
N VAL A 119 37.86 -5.87 8.06
CA VAL A 119 38.54 -6.04 9.36
C VAL A 119 38.52 -7.51 9.70
N ASP A 120 39.68 -8.15 9.68
CA ASP A 120 39.90 -9.57 9.97
C ASP A 120 40.46 -9.81 11.38
N ASP A 121 40.89 -11.04 11.66
CA ASP A 121 41.40 -11.50 12.96
C ASP A 121 40.47 -11.19 14.17
N LEU A 122 39.17 -11.09 13.91
CA LEU A 122 38.15 -10.92 14.93
C LEU A 122 37.76 -12.26 15.54
N ALA A 123 37.35 -12.23 16.82
CA ALA A 123 36.83 -13.43 17.47
C ALA A 123 35.42 -13.74 16.92
N PRO A 124 35.07 -15.03 16.73
CA PRO A 124 33.75 -15.43 16.26
C PRO A 124 32.64 -15.12 17.25
N ASN A 125 31.41 -15.03 16.72
CA ASN A 125 30.18 -14.88 17.49
C ASN A 125 30.19 -13.70 18.48
N ARG A 126 30.71 -12.55 18.05
CA ARG A 126 31.01 -11.42 18.95
C ARG A 126 30.56 -10.08 18.38
N TRP A 127 29.97 -9.27 19.26
CA TRP A 127 29.66 -7.86 19.01
C TRP A 127 30.91 -6.97 19.11
N TYR A 128 31.02 -6.02 18.20
CA TYR A 128 32.05 -4.99 18.12
C TYR A 128 31.43 -3.63 17.82
N TRP A 129 32.16 -2.57 18.17
CA TRP A 129 31.84 -1.19 17.80
C TRP A 129 32.92 -0.65 16.89
N TYR A 130 32.54 0.19 15.94
CA TYR A 130 33.47 0.75 14.96
C TYR A 130 33.14 2.21 14.65
N ARG A 131 34.16 2.96 14.22
CA ARG A 131 34.01 4.36 13.81
C ARG A 131 35.11 4.74 12.81
N PHE A 132 34.85 5.81 12.07
CA PHE A 132 35.83 6.43 11.18
C PHE A 132 36.26 7.80 11.70
N ARG A 133 37.41 8.27 11.23
CA ARG A 133 37.91 9.63 11.48
C ARG A 133 38.53 10.21 10.22
N TYR A 134 38.13 11.43 9.89
CA TYR A 134 38.70 12.24 8.82
C TYR A 134 38.69 13.71 9.24
N ASP A 135 39.80 14.42 9.00
CA ASP A 135 39.96 15.85 9.29
C ASP A 135 39.49 16.27 10.70
N GLY A 136 39.85 15.47 11.71
CA GLY A 136 39.48 15.69 13.11
C GLY A 136 38.02 15.38 13.46
N VAL A 137 37.16 15.07 12.49
CA VAL A 137 35.76 14.69 12.70
C VAL A 137 35.65 13.17 12.82
N HIS A 138 34.86 12.71 13.79
CA HIS A 138 34.46 11.30 13.91
C HIS A 138 33.11 11.06 13.24
N SER A 139 32.96 9.92 12.58
CA SER A 139 31.64 9.42 12.19
C SER A 139 30.80 9.11 13.43
N ARG A 140 29.49 8.87 13.24
CA ARG A 140 28.72 8.15 14.26
C ARG A 140 29.39 6.80 14.58
N THR A 141 29.18 6.29 15.79
CA THR A 141 29.58 4.94 16.15
C THR A 141 28.63 3.94 15.51
N GLY A 142 29.19 2.95 14.82
CA GLY A 142 28.46 1.76 14.38
C GLY A 142 28.71 0.56 15.30
N ARG A 143 27.84 -0.44 15.23
CA ARG A 143 27.91 -1.73 15.90
C ARG A 143 27.79 -2.84 14.85
N THR A 144 28.57 -3.89 15.01
CA THR A 144 28.63 -5.02 14.06
C THR A 144 28.89 -6.34 14.80
N ARG A 145 28.73 -7.47 14.11
CA ARG A 145 28.88 -8.81 14.69
C ARG A 145 29.56 -9.77 13.72
N THR A 146 30.51 -10.54 14.21
CA THR A 146 31.03 -11.73 13.52
C THR A 146 30.11 -12.93 13.71
N MET A 147 29.98 -13.76 12.68
CA MET A 147 29.17 -14.98 12.71
C MET A 147 29.78 -16.06 13.62
N PRO A 148 29.00 -17.05 14.08
CA PRO A 148 29.57 -18.25 14.69
C PRO A 148 30.41 -19.03 13.67
N SER A 149 31.50 -19.65 14.13
CA SER A 149 32.34 -20.48 13.26
C SER A 149 31.54 -21.65 12.66
N PRO A 150 31.68 -21.99 11.37
CA PRO A 150 30.85 -23.00 10.68
C PRO A 150 30.75 -24.38 11.38
N GLY A 151 31.72 -24.76 12.22
CA GLY A 151 31.72 -26.02 12.96
C GLY A 151 31.01 -26.00 14.32
N THR A 152 30.63 -24.82 14.83
CA THR A 152 30.10 -24.66 16.20
C THR A 152 28.58 -24.73 16.22
N LYS A 153 28.02 -25.23 17.34
CA LYS A 153 26.59 -25.11 17.60
C LYS A 153 26.25 -23.64 17.89
N ALA A 154 25.10 -23.21 17.41
CA ALA A 154 24.47 -21.95 17.78
C ALA A 154 23.04 -22.27 18.24
N ASP A 155 22.67 -21.79 19.42
CA ASP A 155 21.38 -22.13 20.04
C ASP A 155 20.23 -21.30 19.44
N SER A 156 20.53 -20.10 18.96
CA SER A 156 19.58 -19.21 18.31
C SER A 156 20.25 -18.28 17.31
N MET A 157 19.51 -17.86 16.29
CA MET A 157 19.84 -16.80 15.34
C MET A 157 18.62 -15.89 15.18
N ARG A 158 18.81 -14.57 15.29
CA ARG A 158 17.74 -13.58 15.10
C ARG A 158 18.14 -12.65 13.96
N PHE A 159 17.30 -12.49 12.96
CA PHE A 159 17.59 -11.57 11.86
C PHE A 159 16.30 -10.97 11.32
N ALA A 160 16.40 -9.90 10.55
CA ALA A 160 15.28 -9.37 9.79
C ALA A 160 15.61 -9.40 8.30
N PHE A 161 14.60 -9.50 7.45
CA PHE A 161 14.75 -9.24 6.04
C PHE A 161 13.77 -8.18 5.53
N VAL A 162 14.25 -7.40 4.56
CA VAL A 162 13.63 -6.17 4.04
C VAL A 162 13.81 -6.08 2.53
N SER A 163 12.95 -5.34 1.85
CA SER A 163 13.09 -4.96 0.44
C SER A 163 12.26 -3.71 0.14
N CYS A 164 12.38 -3.18 -1.08
CA CYS A 164 11.43 -2.25 -1.69
C CYS A 164 11.18 -1.00 -0.83
N GLN A 165 12.17 -0.13 -0.78
CA GLN A 165 12.17 1.08 0.06
C GLN A 165 11.98 2.37 -0.74
N SER A 166 11.04 2.44 -1.68
CA SER A 166 10.86 3.63 -2.53
C SER A 166 10.84 4.94 -1.72
N TRP A 167 11.71 5.88 -2.08
CA TRP A 167 11.88 7.16 -1.37
C TRP A 167 10.60 8.00 -1.37
N THR A 168 9.79 7.90 -2.41
CA THR A 168 8.49 8.60 -2.50
C THR A 168 7.48 8.09 -1.48
N GLY A 169 7.69 6.87 -0.94
CA GLY A 169 6.84 6.26 0.08
C GLY A 169 7.01 6.83 1.49
N GLY A 170 7.97 7.73 1.74
CA GLY A 170 7.98 8.59 2.94
C GLY A 170 9.20 8.47 3.87
N ALA A 171 8.97 8.24 5.16
CA ALA A 171 9.96 8.47 6.23
C ALA A 171 10.66 7.21 6.80
N TYR A 172 10.30 6.01 6.33
CA TYR A 172 10.83 4.71 6.78
C TYR A 172 10.68 4.36 8.28
N PRO A 173 9.49 4.53 8.89
CA PRO A 173 9.25 4.13 10.28
C PRO A 173 9.49 2.62 10.54
N ALA A 174 9.48 1.78 9.50
CA ALA A 174 9.84 0.36 9.60
C ALA A 174 11.32 0.16 10.01
N TYR A 175 12.24 0.98 9.48
CA TYR A 175 13.66 0.93 9.89
C TYR A 175 13.87 1.43 11.32
N ARG A 176 13.07 2.40 11.76
CA ARG A 176 13.07 2.88 13.15
C ARG A 176 12.71 1.76 14.12
N ASP A 177 11.63 1.03 13.83
CA ASP A 177 11.22 -0.13 14.63
C ASP A 177 12.29 -1.24 14.57
N LEU A 178 12.80 -1.55 13.38
CA LEU A 178 13.86 -2.54 13.17
C LEU A 178 15.12 -2.21 13.97
N ALA A 179 15.55 -0.94 14.01
CA ALA A 179 16.71 -0.49 14.78
C ALA A 179 16.53 -0.67 16.30
N GLY A 180 15.29 -0.72 16.78
CA GLY A 180 14.94 -1.03 18.16
C GLY A 180 14.96 -2.53 18.51
N GLN A 181 15.07 -3.42 17.52
CA GLN A 181 15.06 -4.86 17.74
C GLN A 181 16.43 -5.40 18.18
N ASP A 182 16.44 -6.66 18.64
CA ASP A 182 17.66 -7.41 18.95
C ASP A 182 17.91 -8.45 17.87
N LEU A 183 18.67 -8.05 16.86
CA LEU A 183 19.00 -8.84 15.67
C LEU A 183 20.52 -9.07 15.58
N ASP A 184 20.92 -10.22 15.04
CA ASP A 184 22.30 -10.54 14.68
C ASP A 184 22.73 -9.86 13.37
N PHE A 185 21.82 -9.76 12.40
CA PHE A 185 22.04 -9.13 11.08
C PHE A 185 20.72 -8.74 10.40
N VAL A 186 20.82 -7.99 9.31
CA VAL A 186 19.70 -7.64 8.41
C VAL A 186 20.02 -8.13 7.00
N LEU A 187 19.02 -8.70 6.32
CA LEU A 187 19.11 -9.15 4.93
C LEU A 187 18.26 -8.23 4.03
N HIS A 188 18.89 -7.54 3.08
CA HIS A 188 18.18 -6.71 2.10
C HIS A 188 18.06 -7.47 0.78
N LEU A 189 16.82 -7.71 0.33
CA LEU A 189 16.52 -8.60 -0.81
C LEU A 189 16.39 -7.90 -2.16
N GLY A 190 16.44 -6.57 -2.19
CA GLY A 190 16.46 -5.78 -3.43
C GLY A 190 15.59 -4.54 -3.35
N ASP A 191 15.65 -3.71 -4.38
CA ASP A 191 14.98 -2.40 -4.45
C ASP A 191 15.37 -1.47 -3.29
N TYR A 192 16.66 -1.46 -2.99
CA TYR A 192 17.30 -0.51 -2.09
C TYR A 192 17.17 0.91 -2.63
N ILE A 193 17.20 1.09 -3.95
CA ILE A 193 16.79 2.33 -4.63
C ILE A 193 15.76 2.04 -5.72
N TYR A 194 15.13 3.12 -6.18
CA TYR A 194 14.36 3.18 -7.41
C TYR A 194 15.02 4.19 -8.35
N GLU A 195 15.23 3.77 -9.59
CA GLU A 195 15.91 4.51 -10.63
C GLU A 195 15.10 5.69 -11.16
N THR A 196 15.78 6.62 -11.83
CA THR A 196 15.12 7.62 -12.67
C THR A 196 15.32 7.26 -14.15
N SER A 197 14.75 8.08 -15.04
CA SER A 197 15.04 7.94 -16.47
C SER A 197 16.54 8.03 -16.75
N ASN A 198 17.31 8.82 -16.00
CA ASN A 198 18.75 8.97 -16.19
C ASN A 198 19.56 7.83 -15.52
N GLY A 199 20.17 6.97 -16.34
CA GLY A 199 21.00 5.84 -15.96
C GLY A 199 22.50 6.14 -15.85
N GLY A 200 22.86 7.38 -15.54
CA GLY A 200 24.25 7.80 -15.36
C GLY A 200 24.78 7.50 -13.97
N LEU A 201 26.08 7.18 -13.87
CA LEU A 201 26.74 6.90 -12.58
C LEU A 201 26.53 8.03 -11.56
N THR A 202 26.66 9.28 -11.99
CA THR A 202 26.36 10.48 -11.19
C THR A 202 24.95 10.46 -10.59
N GLU A 203 23.95 10.03 -11.36
CA GLU A 203 22.57 9.97 -10.90
C GLU A 203 22.36 8.79 -9.93
N PHE A 204 22.90 7.61 -10.22
CA PHE A 204 22.82 6.49 -9.27
C PHE A 204 23.50 6.82 -7.93
N ARG A 205 24.66 7.48 -7.94
CA ARG A 205 25.33 7.98 -6.72
C ARG A 205 24.44 8.97 -5.96
N ARG A 206 23.75 9.87 -6.66
CA ARG A 206 22.81 10.82 -6.06
C ARG A 206 21.59 10.11 -5.46
N LEU A 207 21.05 9.10 -6.13
CA LEU A 207 19.93 8.30 -5.63
C LEU A 207 20.30 7.53 -4.36
N HIS A 208 21.43 6.84 -4.33
CA HIS A 208 21.88 6.19 -3.10
C HIS A 208 22.09 7.16 -1.95
N ALA A 209 22.67 8.35 -2.23
CA ALA A 209 22.80 9.39 -1.23
C ALA A 209 21.43 9.89 -0.74
N LEU A 210 20.47 10.11 -1.66
CA LEU A 210 19.10 10.52 -1.35
C LEU A 210 18.43 9.55 -0.37
N TYR A 211 18.46 8.25 -0.65
CA TYR A 211 17.83 7.24 0.22
C TYR A 211 18.49 7.21 1.61
N LYS A 212 19.83 7.32 1.66
CA LYS A 212 20.59 7.42 2.91
C LYS A 212 20.44 8.77 3.63
N THR A 213 19.65 9.71 3.11
CA THR A 213 19.24 10.90 3.90
C THR A 213 18.17 10.57 4.95
N SER A 214 17.53 9.39 4.91
CA SER A 214 16.69 8.91 6.02
C SER A 214 17.52 8.65 7.29
N PRO A 215 17.17 9.27 8.45
CA PRO A 215 17.84 8.99 9.72
C PRO A 215 17.61 7.54 10.17
N ASP A 216 16.42 6.99 9.92
CA ASP A 216 16.05 5.63 10.31
C ASP A 216 16.87 4.58 9.57
N LEU A 217 17.10 4.78 8.26
CA LEU A 217 17.97 3.92 7.47
C LEU A 217 19.42 3.98 7.96
N ARG A 218 19.96 5.18 8.22
CA ARG A 218 21.32 5.30 8.78
C ARG A 218 21.43 4.68 10.17
N ALA A 219 20.38 4.77 11.00
CA ALA A 219 20.35 4.16 12.32
C ALA A 219 20.38 2.63 12.23
N ALA A 220 19.59 2.04 11.33
CA ALA A 220 19.60 0.60 11.08
C ALA A 220 20.99 0.11 10.59
N HIS A 221 21.57 0.78 9.59
CA HIS A 221 22.92 0.46 9.07
C HIS A 221 24.02 0.58 10.13
N ALA A 222 23.93 1.56 11.02
CA ALA A 222 24.88 1.71 12.10
C ALA A 222 24.68 0.66 13.21
N ARG A 223 23.53 -0.01 13.28
CA ARG A 223 23.19 -0.93 14.37
C ARG A 223 23.55 -2.39 14.07
N PHE A 224 23.41 -2.82 12.82
CA PHE A 224 23.52 -4.22 12.42
C PHE A 224 24.41 -4.40 11.20
N PRO A 225 25.08 -5.55 11.03
CA PRO A 225 25.64 -5.93 9.75
C PRO A 225 24.51 -6.23 8.73
N PHE A 226 24.61 -5.63 7.54
CA PHE A 226 23.70 -5.84 6.42
C PHE A 226 24.31 -6.86 5.43
N ILE A 227 23.53 -7.88 5.09
CA ILE A 227 23.78 -8.77 3.97
C ILE A 227 22.85 -8.30 2.85
N VAL A 228 23.41 -7.86 1.72
CA VAL A 228 22.61 -7.24 0.65
C VAL A 228 22.70 -8.04 -0.65
N THR A 229 21.58 -8.10 -1.35
CA THR A 229 21.48 -8.41 -2.78
C THR A 229 20.58 -7.35 -3.44
N TRP A 230 20.67 -7.21 -4.75
CA TRP A 230 19.83 -6.28 -5.52
C TRP A 230 18.59 -6.98 -6.06
N ASP A 231 17.68 -6.18 -6.61
CA ASP A 231 16.69 -6.62 -7.58
C ASP A 231 16.79 -5.76 -8.86
N ASP A 232 15.68 -5.41 -9.52
CA ASP A 232 15.67 -4.69 -10.79
C ASP A 232 15.91 -3.18 -10.63
N HIS A 233 15.32 -2.56 -9.62
CA HIS A 233 15.31 -1.10 -9.49
C HIS A 233 16.66 -0.48 -9.11
N GLU A 234 17.66 -1.30 -8.76
CA GLU A 234 19.07 -0.90 -8.71
C GLU A 234 19.62 -0.44 -10.07
N VAL A 235 18.95 -0.82 -11.17
CA VAL A 235 19.37 -0.51 -12.54
C VAL A 235 18.21 0.07 -13.34
N GLN A 236 17.16 -0.73 -13.52
CA GLN A 236 15.96 -0.39 -14.29
C GLN A 236 14.88 -1.43 -14.05
N ASN A 237 13.66 -0.97 -13.79
CA ASN A 237 12.47 -1.79 -13.64
C ASN A 237 12.43 -2.95 -14.66
N ASN A 238 12.26 -4.17 -14.16
CA ASN A 238 12.13 -5.43 -14.88
C ASN A 238 13.30 -5.81 -15.81
N TYR A 239 14.54 -5.32 -15.62
CA TYR A 239 15.64 -5.75 -16.51
C TYR A 239 15.96 -7.25 -16.42
N ALA A 240 16.43 -7.85 -17.51
CA ALA A 240 16.76 -9.27 -17.59
C ALA A 240 18.12 -9.49 -18.25
N ALA A 241 19.14 -9.78 -17.44
CA ALA A 241 20.53 -9.85 -17.87
C ALA A 241 20.96 -8.59 -18.64
N ASP A 242 21.15 -8.68 -19.95
CA ASP A 242 21.53 -7.59 -20.85
C ASP A 242 20.34 -6.93 -21.58
N VAL A 243 19.11 -7.34 -21.26
CA VAL A 243 17.87 -6.83 -21.83
C VAL A 243 17.25 -5.77 -20.89
N PRO A 244 17.01 -4.53 -21.37
CA PRO A 244 16.33 -3.50 -20.59
C PRO A 244 14.84 -3.83 -20.43
N GLY A 245 14.29 -3.60 -19.23
CA GLY A 245 12.85 -3.78 -18.99
C GLY A 245 11.97 -2.62 -19.48
N GLY A 246 12.58 -1.52 -19.97
CA GLY A 246 11.85 -0.35 -20.42
C GLY A 246 12.64 0.58 -21.33
N ALA A 247 12.09 1.78 -21.57
CA ALA A 247 12.75 2.79 -22.39
C ALA A 247 14.08 3.24 -21.75
N GLY A 248 15.15 3.21 -22.53
CA GLY A 248 16.44 3.77 -22.12
C GLY A 248 16.48 5.30 -22.22
N ASP A 249 17.63 5.87 -21.87
CA ASP A 249 17.92 7.30 -21.91
C ASP A 249 18.95 7.68 -22.99
N GLY A 250 19.04 6.84 -24.02
CA GLY A 250 19.96 7.01 -25.15
C GLY A 250 21.33 6.35 -24.96
N ARG A 251 21.68 5.87 -23.76
CA ARG A 251 22.90 5.08 -23.54
C ARG A 251 22.69 3.58 -23.80
N PRO A 252 23.75 2.81 -24.13
CA PRO A 252 23.68 1.35 -24.15
C PRO A 252 23.25 0.80 -22.78
N PHE A 253 22.34 -0.18 -22.76
CA PHE A 253 21.81 -0.70 -21.49
C PHE A 253 22.91 -1.28 -20.57
N LEU A 254 23.89 -1.98 -21.11
CA LEU A 254 25.02 -2.49 -20.31
C LEU A 254 25.86 -1.37 -19.68
N GLU A 255 25.95 -0.20 -20.31
CA GLU A 255 26.58 0.96 -19.67
C GLU A 255 25.75 1.43 -18.46
N ARG A 256 24.41 1.47 -18.60
CA ARG A 256 23.49 1.77 -17.49
C ARG A 256 23.63 0.75 -16.36
N ARG A 257 23.67 -0.54 -16.66
CA ARG A 257 23.85 -1.63 -15.68
C ARG A 257 25.16 -1.48 -14.93
N GLY A 258 26.26 -1.24 -15.64
CA GLY A 258 27.56 -1.00 -15.01
C GLY A 258 27.59 0.24 -14.12
N ASN A 259 26.91 1.32 -14.52
CA ASN A 259 26.76 2.51 -13.67
C ASN A 259 25.96 2.21 -12.38
N GLY A 260 24.86 1.45 -12.48
CA GLY A 260 24.07 1.02 -11.34
C GLY A 260 24.88 0.15 -10.38
N TYR A 261 25.58 -0.86 -10.89
CA TYR A 261 26.42 -1.77 -10.10
C TYR A 261 27.59 -1.05 -9.43
N GLN A 262 28.26 -0.15 -10.14
CA GLN A 262 29.33 0.69 -9.58
C GLN A 262 28.82 1.52 -8.40
N ALA A 263 27.68 2.19 -8.55
CA ALA A 263 27.07 2.95 -7.46
C ALA A 263 26.64 2.04 -6.31
N TYR A 264 26.07 0.87 -6.59
CA TYR A 264 25.64 -0.11 -5.58
C TYR A 264 26.81 -0.56 -4.71
N TYR A 265 27.91 -0.99 -5.32
CA TYR A 265 29.15 -1.34 -4.61
C TYR A 265 29.68 -0.18 -3.78
N GLU A 266 29.70 1.03 -4.35
CA GLU A 266 30.13 2.26 -3.67
C GLU A 266 29.33 2.56 -2.40
N HIS A 267 28.04 2.22 -2.33
CA HIS A 267 27.14 2.68 -1.26
C HIS A 267 26.74 1.62 -0.24
N LEU A 268 27.18 0.38 -0.42
CA LEU A 268 26.80 -0.74 0.43
C LEU A 268 28.02 -1.52 0.94
N PRO A 269 27.91 -2.13 2.14
CA PRO A 269 29.04 -2.75 2.84
C PRO A 269 29.37 -4.14 2.27
N LEU A 270 29.79 -4.18 1.01
CA LEU A 270 30.21 -5.39 0.30
C LEU A 270 31.71 -5.61 0.37
N ARG A 271 32.12 -6.87 0.30
CA ARG A 271 33.55 -7.22 0.23
C ARG A 271 34.18 -6.80 -1.11
N PRO A 272 35.50 -6.52 -1.15
CA PRO A 272 36.20 -6.13 -2.37
C PRO A 272 36.09 -7.13 -3.54
N GLU A 273 35.91 -8.42 -3.27
CA GLU A 273 35.66 -9.44 -4.32
C GLU A 273 34.34 -9.23 -5.09
N HIS A 274 33.43 -8.42 -4.55
CA HIS A 274 32.18 -8.04 -5.21
C HIS A 274 32.30 -6.72 -5.98
N ARG A 275 33.52 -6.19 -6.19
CA ARG A 275 33.71 -4.98 -6.98
C ARG A 275 33.30 -5.24 -8.45
N PRO A 276 32.50 -4.37 -9.08
CA PRO A 276 32.08 -4.55 -10.46
C PRO A 276 33.23 -4.36 -11.45
N GLU A 277 33.17 -5.13 -12.53
CA GLU A 277 33.96 -4.93 -13.75
C GLU A 277 33.02 -4.54 -14.88
N GLY A 278 32.81 -3.22 -15.07
CA GLY A 278 31.83 -2.72 -16.01
C GLY A 278 30.42 -3.19 -15.64
N PRO A 279 29.70 -3.89 -16.54
CA PRO A 279 28.34 -4.36 -16.28
C PRO A 279 28.28 -5.65 -15.46
N ASP A 280 29.39 -6.26 -15.06
CA ASP A 280 29.40 -7.56 -14.39
C ASP A 280 29.87 -7.46 -12.94
N MET A 281 29.07 -8.01 -12.00
CA MET A 281 29.41 -7.99 -10.58
C MET A 281 28.90 -9.26 -9.87
N PRO A 282 29.80 -10.14 -9.38
CA PRO A 282 29.38 -11.39 -8.74
C PRO A 282 28.84 -11.11 -7.33
N ILE A 283 27.51 -10.98 -7.18
CA ILE A 283 26.90 -10.68 -5.87
C ILE A 283 26.38 -11.90 -5.12
N TYR A 284 26.01 -12.98 -5.82
CA TYR A 284 25.50 -14.19 -5.16
C TYR A 284 26.61 -14.85 -4.32
N ARG A 285 26.28 -15.29 -3.10
CA ARG A 285 27.25 -15.83 -2.14
C ARG A 285 26.60 -16.66 -1.05
N ARG A 286 27.43 -17.39 -0.29
CA ARG A 286 27.00 -18.28 0.79
C ARG A 286 27.49 -17.80 2.14
N LEU A 287 26.59 -17.76 3.13
CA LEU A 287 26.91 -17.43 4.51
C LEU A 287 26.49 -18.55 5.45
N ARG A 288 27.21 -18.71 6.57
CA ARG A 288 26.92 -19.74 7.58
C ARG A 288 26.80 -19.13 8.97
N PHE A 289 25.77 -19.52 9.69
CA PHE A 289 25.58 -19.20 11.09
C PHE A 289 25.87 -20.45 11.93
N GLY A 290 27.16 -20.75 12.11
CA GLY A 290 27.60 -22.01 12.69
C GLY A 290 27.04 -23.23 11.94
N LYS A 291 26.56 -24.22 12.68
CA LYS A 291 25.81 -25.38 12.17
C LYS A 291 24.30 -25.16 12.07
N LEU A 292 23.80 -23.98 12.48
CA LEU A 292 22.37 -23.73 12.57
C LEU A 292 21.77 -23.46 11.20
N ALA A 293 22.31 -22.49 10.46
CA ALA A 293 21.76 -22.09 9.17
C ALA A 293 22.87 -21.87 8.12
N GLU A 294 22.57 -22.24 6.88
CA GLU A 294 23.34 -21.86 5.69
C GLU A 294 22.43 -21.06 4.75
N PHE A 295 22.87 -19.86 4.38
CA PHE A 295 22.16 -18.98 3.45
C PHE A 295 22.84 -19.04 2.09
N SER A 296 22.07 -19.38 1.05
CA SER A 296 22.43 -19.13 -0.35
C SER A 296 21.74 -17.85 -0.78
N VAL A 297 22.48 -16.74 -0.80
CA VAL A 297 22.00 -15.42 -1.25
C VAL A 297 22.15 -15.38 -2.77
N LEU A 298 21.02 -15.22 -3.48
CA LEU A 298 20.96 -15.30 -4.93
C LEU A 298 20.97 -13.92 -5.60
N ASP A 299 21.36 -13.94 -6.87
CA ASP A 299 21.04 -12.95 -7.89
C ASP A 299 20.05 -13.57 -8.89
N THR A 300 18.88 -12.94 -9.07
CA THR A 300 17.89 -13.38 -10.06
C THR A 300 17.69 -12.35 -11.17
N ARG A 301 18.64 -11.45 -11.41
CA ARG A 301 18.53 -10.42 -12.45
C ARG A 301 19.71 -10.42 -13.43
N GLN A 302 20.95 -10.51 -12.97
CA GLN A 302 22.11 -10.38 -13.88
C GLN A 302 22.21 -11.51 -14.92
N TYR A 303 21.67 -12.69 -14.62
CA TYR A 303 21.87 -13.90 -15.42
C TYR A 303 20.57 -14.52 -15.97
N ARG A 304 19.41 -13.91 -15.70
CA ARG A 304 18.12 -14.45 -16.13
C ARG A 304 17.90 -14.28 -17.63
N THR A 305 17.17 -15.20 -18.24
CA THR A 305 16.65 -15.01 -19.59
C THR A 305 15.56 -13.95 -19.61
N ASP A 306 15.39 -13.19 -20.70
CA ASP A 306 14.30 -12.21 -20.87
C ASP A 306 12.91 -12.82 -20.60
N GLN A 307 12.01 -12.07 -19.96
CA GLN A 307 10.69 -12.53 -19.52
C GLN A 307 9.88 -13.11 -20.70
N ALA A 308 9.21 -14.23 -20.45
CA ALA A 308 8.44 -14.90 -21.49
C ALA A 308 7.34 -13.98 -22.04
N TYR A 309 6.98 -14.16 -23.32
CA TYR A 309 5.89 -13.45 -23.98
C TYR A 309 5.92 -11.91 -23.87
N GLY A 310 7.05 -11.29 -23.58
CA GLY A 310 7.17 -9.85 -23.38
C GLY A 310 6.55 -9.35 -22.07
N ASP A 311 6.70 -10.12 -20.99
CA ASP A 311 6.46 -9.72 -19.60
C ASP A 311 4.99 -9.44 -19.19
N GLY A 312 4.74 -9.10 -17.93
CA GLY A 312 3.45 -8.72 -17.38
C GLY A 312 2.55 -9.93 -17.04
N ARG A 313 1.27 -9.63 -16.81
CA ARG A 313 0.26 -10.64 -16.47
C ARG A 313 -0.38 -11.22 -17.71
N LYS A 314 -0.11 -12.50 -18.00
CA LYS A 314 -0.56 -13.19 -19.21
C LYS A 314 -0.82 -14.66 -18.93
N GLU A 315 -1.51 -15.30 -19.85
CA GLU A 315 -1.66 -16.75 -19.85
C GLU A 315 -0.31 -17.42 -20.13
N PRO A 316 0.14 -18.37 -19.27
CA PRO A 316 1.38 -19.07 -19.50
C PRO A 316 1.22 -20.07 -20.66
N GLY A 317 2.20 -20.11 -21.57
CA GLY A 317 2.29 -21.13 -22.62
C GLY A 317 3.59 -21.94 -22.54
N PRO A 318 3.90 -22.80 -23.53
CA PRO A 318 5.06 -23.70 -23.51
C PRO A 318 6.43 -23.04 -23.24
N GLU A 319 6.60 -21.76 -23.58
CA GLU A 319 7.84 -21.02 -23.31
C GLU A 319 8.25 -21.03 -21.84
N VAL A 320 7.33 -20.87 -20.87
CA VAL A 320 7.71 -20.81 -19.44
C VAL A 320 8.33 -22.12 -18.92
N TRP A 321 8.08 -23.22 -19.64
CA TRP A 321 8.60 -24.56 -19.36
C TRP A 321 9.83 -24.92 -20.19
N ASN A 322 10.27 -24.03 -21.08
CA ASN A 322 11.44 -24.28 -21.92
C ASN A 322 12.67 -24.55 -21.04
N PRO A 323 13.34 -25.72 -21.17
CA PRO A 323 14.46 -26.10 -20.33
C PRO A 323 15.67 -25.16 -20.47
N THR A 324 15.75 -24.36 -21.53
CA THR A 324 16.84 -23.39 -21.74
C THR A 324 16.61 -22.07 -21.01
N ARG A 325 15.42 -21.83 -20.44
CA ARG A 325 15.13 -20.63 -19.64
C ARG A 325 15.62 -20.81 -18.21
N THR A 326 16.13 -19.72 -17.64
CA THR A 326 16.73 -19.72 -16.29
C THR A 326 16.51 -18.38 -15.62
N MET A 327 16.24 -18.42 -14.31
CA MET A 327 16.09 -17.23 -13.45
C MET A 327 17.44 -16.79 -12.85
N THR A 328 18.36 -17.74 -12.61
CA THR A 328 19.63 -17.48 -11.93
C THR A 328 20.84 -17.58 -12.87
N GLY A 329 20.64 -18.01 -14.12
CA GLY A 329 21.74 -18.56 -14.91
C GLY A 329 22.08 -19.99 -14.48
N PHE A 330 22.55 -20.82 -15.42
CA PHE A 330 22.83 -22.24 -15.15
C PHE A 330 24.01 -22.47 -14.21
N GLU A 331 25.01 -21.57 -14.19
CA GLU A 331 26.16 -21.68 -13.30
C GLU A 331 25.78 -21.46 -11.83
N GLN A 332 25.00 -20.41 -11.55
CA GLN A 332 24.49 -20.14 -10.21
C GLN A 332 23.46 -21.18 -9.78
N GLU A 333 22.61 -21.67 -10.70
CA GLU A 333 21.69 -22.78 -10.42
C GLU A 333 22.48 -24.01 -9.95
N LYS A 334 23.52 -24.40 -10.69
CA LYS A 334 24.39 -25.51 -10.31
C LYS A 334 25.05 -25.26 -8.94
N TRP A 335 25.57 -24.05 -8.70
CA TRP A 335 26.18 -23.68 -7.42
C TRP A 335 25.19 -23.75 -6.23
N LEU A 336 23.92 -23.43 -6.48
CA LEU A 336 22.85 -23.56 -5.49
C LEU A 336 22.60 -25.04 -5.18
N LEU A 337 22.34 -25.85 -6.21
CA LEU A 337 22.03 -27.28 -6.04
C LEU A 337 23.19 -28.03 -5.38
N ASP A 338 24.42 -27.80 -5.81
CA ASP A 338 25.61 -28.38 -5.19
C ASP A 338 25.71 -27.97 -3.71
N GLY A 339 25.41 -26.71 -3.37
CA GLY A 339 25.43 -26.24 -1.99
C GLY A 339 24.41 -26.94 -1.11
N LEU A 340 23.16 -27.06 -1.60
CA LEU A 340 22.08 -27.74 -0.89
C LEU A 340 22.41 -29.23 -0.65
N ASP A 341 23.01 -29.92 -1.62
CA ASP A 341 23.42 -31.35 -1.48
C ASP A 341 24.49 -31.54 -0.39
N HIS A 342 25.46 -30.63 -0.35
CA HIS A 342 26.62 -30.75 0.53
C HIS A 342 26.41 -30.13 1.92
N SER A 343 25.36 -29.32 2.10
CA SER A 343 25.10 -28.63 3.35
C SER A 343 24.94 -29.61 4.51
N LYS A 344 25.43 -29.18 5.68
CA LYS A 344 25.29 -29.85 6.97
C LYS A 344 24.62 -28.95 8.00
N ALA A 345 24.08 -27.81 7.56
CA ALA A 345 23.31 -26.92 8.41
C ALA A 345 21.95 -27.54 8.76
N ARG A 346 21.34 -27.09 9.86
CA ARG A 346 19.98 -27.50 10.22
C ARG A 346 18.94 -26.86 9.31
N TRP A 347 19.11 -25.59 8.99
CA TRP A 347 18.24 -24.82 8.10
C TRP A 347 19.00 -24.43 6.83
N ASN A 348 18.40 -24.67 5.67
CA ASN A 348 18.95 -24.27 4.37
C ASN A 348 18.09 -23.16 3.79
N VAL A 349 18.66 -21.97 3.63
CA VAL A 349 17.91 -20.77 3.27
C VAL A 349 18.26 -20.34 1.86
N ILE A 350 17.24 -20.17 1.02
CA ILE A 350 17.36 -19.55 -0.31
C ILE A 350 16.86 -18.12 -0.16
N ALA A 351 17.79 -17.17 -0.13
CA ALA A 351 17.49 -15.74 0.01
C ALA A 351 17.56 -15.06 -1.36
N GLN A 352 16.42 -14.56 -1.86
CA GLN A 352 16.30 -14.07 -3.23
C GLN A 352 15.20 -13.01 -3.37
N GLN A 353 14.99 -12.53 -4.59
CA GLN A 353 14.29 -11.29 -4.90
C GLN A 353 12.77 -11.48 -5.06
N THR A 354 12.36 -12.45 -5.86
CA THR A 354 11.01 -12.51 -6.48
C THR A 354 10.17 -13.65 -5.92
N ILE A 355 8.84 -13.57 -5.90
CA ILE A 355 8.03 -14.65 -5.33
C ILE A 355 8.22 -15.99 -6.08
N MET A 356 8.57 -17.05 -5.36
CA MET A 356 8.84 -18.38 -5.90
C MET A 356 7.57 -19.20 -6.07
N ALA A 357 6.63 -19.11 -5.11
CA ALA A 357 5.34 -19.78 -5.24
C ALA A 357 4.61 -19.38 -6.53
N ALA A 358 3.90 -20.32 -7.14
CA ALA A 358 3.03 -20.00 -8.26
C ALA A 358 1.87 -19.10 -7.81
N PHE A 359 1.40 -18.19 -8.66
CA PHE A 359 0.20 -17.42 -8.35
C PHE A 359 -0.68 -17.20 -9.58
N ASP A 360 -1.87 -17.80 -9.55
CA ASP A 360 -2.89 -17.64 -10.57
C ASP A 360 -3.87 -16.50 -10.24
N TYR A 361 -3.99 -15.55 -11.15
CA TYR A 361 -4.96 -14.45 -11.07
C TYR A 361 -6.31 -14.80 -11.69
N ASP A 362 -6.43 -15.90 -12.44
CA ASP A 362 -7.68 -16.33 -13.06
C ASP A 362 -8.55 -17.12 -12.07
N LEU A 363 -9.86 -16.85 -12.08
CA LEU A 363 -10.86 -17.58 -11.29
C LEU A 363 -11.62 -18.62 -12.13
N GLY A 364 -11.44 -18.57 -13.45
CA GLY A 364 -12.02 -19.48 -14.42
C GLY A 364 -11.15 -20.72 -14.66
N PRO A 365 -11.37 -21.43 -15.78
CA PRO A 365 -10.60 -22.63 -16.13
C PRO A 365 -9.21 -22.32 -16.75
N GLY A 366 -8.91 -21.05 -17.01
CA GLY A 366 -7.62 -20.60 -17.53
C GLY A 366 -6.60 -20.42 -16.41
N LYS A 367 -5.47 -19.81 -16.76
CA LYS A 367 -4.49 -19.30 -15.80
C LYS A 367 -3.95 -17.96 -16.25
N ILE A 368 -3.76 -17.02 -15.35
CA ILE A 368 -3.05 -15.77 -15.60
C ILE A 368 -1.95 -15.64 -14.55
N VAL A 369 -0.70 -15.51 -14.98
CA VAL A 369 0.46 -15.43 -14.08
C VAL A 369 1.31 -14.20 -14.35
N ASN A 370 2.13 -13.79 -13.39
CA ASN A 370 3.11 -12.71 -13.58
C ASN A 370 4.43 -13.27 -14.16
N LEU A 371 4.75 -12.90 -15.39
CA LEU A 371 5.88 -13.46 -16.14
C LEU A 371 7.26 -12.89 -15.74
N ASP A 372 7.30 -11.85 -14.91
CA ASP A 372 8.56 -11.38 -14.31
C ASP A 372 9.06 -12.29 -13.18
N GLN A 373 8.14 -13.01 -12.55
CA GLN A 373 8.37 -13.84 -11.37
C GLN A 373 8.74 -15.26 -11.75
N TRP A 374 8.93 -16.14 -10.77
CA TRP A 374 9.23 -17.56 -11.01
C TRP A 374 8.18 -18.29 -11.86
N ASP A 375 6.95 -17.77 -12.00
CA ASP A 375 5.95 -18.28 -12.94
C ASP A 375 6.34 -18.11 -14.42
N GLY A 376 7.11 -17.07 -14.76
CA GLY A 376 7.71 -16.91 -16.09
C GLY A 376 8.87 -17.89 -16.38
N TYR A 377 9.29 -18.64 -15.36
CA TYR A 377 10.44 -19.55 -15.37
C TYR A 377 10.07 -20.88 -14.69
N ALA A 378 8.84 -21.35 -14.89
CA ALA A 378 8.30 -22.55 -14.25
C ALA A 378 9.21 -23.78 -14.40
N GLY A 379 9.87 -23.95 -15.56
CA GLY A 379 10.85 -25.02 -15.77
C GLY A 379 12.10 -24.90 -14.89
N ALA A 380 12.57 -23.67 -14.59
CA ALA A 380 13.69 -23.43 -13.68
C ALA A 380 13.27 -23.62 -12.21
N ARG A 381 12.07 -23.15 -11.85
CA ARG A 381 11.47 -23.39 -10.53
C ARG A 381 11.39 -24.90 -10.24
N ALA A 382 10.86 -25.67 -11.19
CA ALA A 382 10.73 -27.13 -11.07
C ALA A 382 12.08 -27.79 -10.79
N ARG A 383 13.14 -27.48 -11.55
CA ARG A 383 14.48 -28.05 -11.30
C ARG A 383 14.98 -27.84 -9.87
N ILE A 384 14.69 -26.69 -9.26
CA ILE A 384 15.10 -26.39 -7.89
C ILE A 384 14.21 -27.12 -6.87
N LEU A 385 12.88 -27.03 -7.01
CA LEU A 385 11.96 -27.64 -6.05
C LEU A 385 11.97 -29.17 -6.12
N ASP A 386 12.10 -29.75 -7.31
CA ASP A 386 12.27 -31.19 -7.51
C ASP A 386 13.58 -31.66 -6.90
N PHE A 387 14.68 -30.91 -7.05
CA PHE A 387 15.94 -31.25 -6.40
C PHE A 387 15.84 -31.21 -4.87
N VAL A 388 15.16 -30.20 -4.32
CA VAL A 388 14.91 -30.10 -2.88
C VAL A 388 14.15 -31.32 -2.37
N ALA A 389 13.14 -31.77 -3.13
CA ALA A 389 12.37 -32.97 -2.84
C ALA A 389 13.23 -34.24 -2.93
N ASP A 390 13.89 -34.45 -4.07
CA ASP A 390 14.65 -35.66 -4.41
C ASP A 390 15.86 -35.89 -3.49
N ARG A 391 16.49 -34.81 -3.04
CA ARG A 391 17.65 -34.87 -2.13
C ARG A 391 17.26 -34.74 -0.66
N GLU A 392 15.97 -34.64 -0.34
CA GLU A 392 15.46 -34.46 1.02
C GLU A 392 16.24 -33.37 1.78
N VAL A 393 16.41 -32.21 1.14
CA VAL A 393 17.21 -31.11 1.71
C VAL A 393 16.66 -30.76 3.09
N SER A 394 17.55 -30.61 4.09
CA SER A 394 17.12 -30.36 5.47
C SER A 394 16.53 -28.96 5.62
N ASN A 395 15.26 -28.88 6.03
CA ASN A 395 14.52 -27.67 6.39
C ASN A 395 14.75 -26.47 5.43
N PRO A 396 14.34 -26.60 4.16
CA PRO A 396 14.47 -25.53 3.18
C PRO A 396 13.48 -24.40 3.45
N VAL A 397 13.98 -23.17 3.50
CA VAL A 397 13.18 -21.93 3.63
C VAL A 397 13.57 -20.96 2.52
N VAL A 398 12.59 -20.38 1.85
CA VAL A 398 12.78 -19.36 0.82
C VAL A 398 12.37 -18.00 1.38
N LEU A 399 13.21 -16.99 1.18
CA LEU A 399 12.94 -15.59 1.56
C LEU A 399 12.88 -14.75 0.30
N SER A 400 11.84 -13.93 0.17
CA SER A 400 11.53 -13.17 -1.06
C SER A 400 11.07 -11.74 -0.75
N GLY A 401 11.19 -10.85 -1.72
CA GLY A 401 10.75 -9.44 -1.70
C GLY A 401 9.86 -9.08 -2.90
N ASP A 402 10.20 -7.99 -3.61
CA ASP A 402 9.60 -7.47 -4.86
C ASP A 402 8.11 -7.07 -4.80
N TRP A 403 7.23 -7.96 -4.32
CA TRP A 403 5.77 -7.82 -4.44
C TRP A 403 5.10 -6.81 -3.52
N HIS A 404 5.86 -6.03 -2.75
CA HIS A 404 5.39 -4.96 -1.87
C HIS A 404 4.31 -5.37 -0.83
N THR A 405 4.20 -6.67 -0.58
CA THR A 405 3.12 -7.30 0.18
C THR A 405 3.66 -8.51 0.95
N HIS A 406 3.03 -8.85 2.07
CA HIS A 406 3.41 -9.99 2.90
C HIS A 406 2.77 -11.28 2.41
N TRP A 407 3.55 -12.36 2.37
CA TRP A 407 3.06 -13.70 2.06
C TRP A 407 3.68 -14.78 2.93
N VAL A 408 2.93 -15.87 3.10
CA VAL A 408 3.44 -17.15 3.57
C VAL A 408 2.92 -18.22 2.63
N ASN A 409 3.83 -18.94 1.95
CA ASN A 409 3.45 -19.95 0.96
C ASN A 409 4.04 -21.31 1.31
N ASP A 410 3.26 -22.36 1.05
CA ASP A 410 3.78 -23.71 0.91
C ASP A 410 4.36 -23.88 -0.51
N LEU A 411 5.62 -24.28 -0.63
CA LEU A 411 6.24 -24.59 -1.92
C LEU A 411 6.10 -26.08 -2.22
N LYS A 412 5.65 -26.37 -3.44
CA LYS A 412 5.32 -27.72 -3.93
C LYS A 412 6.09 -28.02 -5.21
N THR A 413 6.33 -29.30 -5.50
CA THR A 413 6.87 -29.73 -6.81
C THR A 413 5.85 -29.58 -7.93
N ASP A 414 4.55 -29.66 -7.59
CA ASP A 414 3.44 -29.40 -8.51
C ASP A 414 2.38 -28.52 -7.82
N PHE A 415 2.19 -27.30 -8.32
CA PHE A 415 1.19 -26.38 -7.80
C PHE A 415 -0.22 -26.65 -8.32
N ASP A 416 -0.36 -27.47 -9.38
CA ASP A 416 -1.64 -27.83 -9.99
C ASP A 416 -2.30 -29.02 -9.30
N ASP A 417 -1.53 -29.78 -8.52
CA ASP A 417 -2.03 -30.80 -7.61
C ASP A 417 -2.08 -30.28 -6.16
N PRO A 418 -3.27 -30.01 -5.61
CA PRO A 418 -3.44 -29.64 -4.21
C PRO A 418 -2.83 -30.65 -3.23
N ASN A 419 -2.69 -31.92 -3.62
CA ASN A 419 -2.10 -32.99 -2.80
C ASN A 419 -0.59 -33.15 -2.97
N SER A 420 0.03 -32.43 -3.90
CA SER A 420 1.48 -32.41 -4.08
C SER A 420 2.17 -32.05 -2.76
N PRO A 421 3.23 -32.78 -2.36
CA PRO A 421 3.88 -32.58 -1.07
C PRO A 421 4.46 -31.17 -0.96
N VAL A 422 4.37 -30.62 0.25
CA VAL A 422 5.08 -29.39 0.59
C VAL A 422 6.53 -29.75 0.81
N VAL A 423 7.43 -29.11 0.07
CA VAL A 423 8.88 -29.39 0.10
C VAL A 423 9.67 -28.28 0.76
N ALA A 424 9.13 -27.05 0.78
CA ALA A 424 9.73 -25.90 1.45
C ALA A 424 8.66 -24.88 1.88
N THR A 425 9.08 -23.91 2.69
CA THR A 425 8.25 -22.77 3.09
C THR A 425 8.83 -21.48 2.52
N GLU A 426 7.98 -20.63 1.95
CA GLU A 426 8.37 -19.30 1.51
C GLU A 426 7.77 -18.22 2.42
N PHE A 427 8.62 -17.29 2.85
CA PHE A 427 8.22 -16.04 3.49
C PHE A 427 8.53 -14.87 2.55
N VAL A 428 7.49 -14.14 2.12
CA VAL A 428 7.64 -12.95 1.29
C VAL A 428 7.45 -11.72 2.18
N GLY A 429 8.46 -10.86 2.18
CA GLY A 429 8.48 -9.61 2.92
C GLY A 429 7.69 -8.54 2.17
N THR A 430 6.87 -7.79 2.89
CA THR A 430 6.33 -6.55 2.33
C THR A 430 7.46 -5.54 2.11
N SER A 431 7.14 -4.48 1.38
CA SER A 431 8.01 -3.32 1.20
C SER A 431 8.20 -2.50 2.48
N ILE A 432 9.38 -1.90 2.63
CA ILE A 432 9.63 -0.84 3.62
C ILE A 432 8.71 0.36 3.37
N SER A 433 8.50 0.74 2.10
CA SER A 433 7.70 1.92 1.76
C SER A 433 7.04 1.90 0.37
N SER A 434 7.47 1.04 -0.55
CA SER A 434 6.87 0.95 -1.89
C SER A 434 5.39 0.53 -1.85
N GLY A 435 4.55 1.12 -2.69
CA GLY A 435 3.10 0.84 -2.70
C GLY A 435 2.71 -0.42 -3.47
N ALA A 436 1.63 -1.09 -3.07
CA ALA A 436 1.11 -2.30 -3.69
C ALA A 436 -0.17 -2.01 -4.49
N GLY A 437 -0.03 -1.38 -5.66
CA GLY A 437 -1.18 -0.98 -6.51
C GLY A 437 -2.03 -2.13 -7.04
N TRP A 438 -1.58 -3.37 -6.86
CA TRP A 438 -2.20 -4.61 -7.32
C TRP A 438 -2.86 -5.45 -6.21
N ASP A 439 -2.95 -4.94 -4.97
CA ASP A 439 -3.50 -5.68 -3.82
C ASP A 439 -4.91 -6.24 -4.09
N ALA A 440 -5.78 -5.48 -4.76
CA ALA A 440 -7.13 -5.92 -5.08
C ALA A 440 -7.16 -7.16 -5.99
N ASP A 441 -6.33 -7.18 -7.04
CA ASP A 441 -6.27 -8.29 -8.00
C ASP A 441 -5.74 -9.57 -7.31
N VAL A 442 -4.75 -9.41 -6.44
CA VAL A 442 -4.22 -10.52 -5.65
C VAL A 442 -5.30 -11.10 -4.74
N ARG A 443 -6.01 -10.26 -3.98
CA ARG A 443 -7.07 -10.71 -3.08
C ARG A 443 -8.14 -11.50 -3.81
N ALA A 444 -8.51 -11.06 -5.01
CA ALA A 444 -9.45 -11.79 -5.85
C ALA A 444 -8.92 -13.19 -6.19
N GLY A 445 -7.65 -13.31 -6.61
CA GLY A 445 -7.02 -14.57 -7.02
C GLY A 445 -6.71 -15.56 -5.90
N LEU A 446 -6.71 -15.17 -4.61
CA LEU A 446 -6.32 -16.05 -3.50
C LEU A 446 -7.09 -17.38 -3.46
N VAL A 447 -8.35 -17.39 -3.88
CA VAL A 447 -9.19 -18.61 -3.89
C VAL A 447 -8.67 -19.68 -4.86
N ALA A 448 -7.96 -19.29 -5.91
CA ALA A 448 -7.34 -20.21 -6.87
C ALA A 448 -5.99 -20.78 -6.38
N ASN A 449 -5.46 -20.28 -5.25
CA ASN A 449 -4.08 -20.54 -4.82
C ASN A 449 -4.02 -21.11 -3.38
N PRO A 450 -4.47 -22.37 -3.16
CA PRO A 450 -4.62 -22.95 -1.81
C PRO A 450 -3.30 -23.18 -1.04
N HIS A 451 -2.15 -23.08 -1.72
CA HIS A 451 -0.83 -23.11 -1.11
C HIS A 451 -0.45 -21.79 -0.43
N VAL A 452 -1.12 -20.68 -0.75
CA VAL A 452 -0.95 -19.40 -0.06
C VAL A 452 -1.62 -19.48 1.31
N LYS A 453 -0.82 -19.50 2.38
CA LYS A 453 -1.30 -19.61 3.77
C LYS A 453 -1.61 -18.27 4.41
N PHE A 454 -1.03 -17.20 3.87
CA PHE A 454 -1.25 -15.85 4.34
C PHE A 454 -0.94 -14.84 3.25
N TYR A 455 -1.73 -13.77 3.22
CA TYR A 455 -1.51 -12.62 2.38
C TYR A 455 -1.89 -11.33 3.11
N ASN A 456 -1.06 -10.28 2.98
CA ASN A 456 -1.45 -8.91 3.30
C ASN A 456 -0.75 -7.90 2.37
N GLY A 457 -1.54 -7.16 1.59
CA GLY A 457 -1.02 -6.03 0.81
C GLY A 457 -1.39 -4.65 1.33
N SER A 458 -1.99 -4.56 2.53
CA SER A 458 -2.43 -3.29 3.10
C SER A 458 -1.28 -2.50 3.73
N TYR A 459 -0.38 -3.18 4.44
CA TYR A 459 0.63 -2.53 5.27
C TYR A 459 2.06 -2.71 4.77
N ARG A 460 2.91 -1.73 5.10
CA ARG A 460 4.36 -1.74 4.85
C ARG A 460 5.08 -2.24 6.10
N GLY A 461 6.36 -2.60 6.01
CA GLY A 461 7.08 -3.20 7.13
C GLY A 461 8.24 -4.10 6.73
N TYR A 462 8.43 -5.20 7.46
CA TYR A 462 9.53 -6.15 7.29
C TYR A 462 9.19 -7.51 7.93
N VAL A 463 10.05 -8.52 7.78
CA VAL A 463 9.88 -9.80 8.49
C VAL A 463 11.04 -9.99 9.46
N MET A 464 10.71 -10.30 10.72
CA MET A 464 11.69 -10.69 11.74
C MET A 464 11.66 -12.20 11.92
N CYS A 465 12.83 -12.82 11.91
CA CYS A 465 13.00 -14.26 12.06
C CYS A 465 13.77 -14.59 13.35
N GLU A 466 13.30 -15.59 14.08
CA GLU A 466 14.02 -16.23 15.18
C GLU A 466 14.14 -17.72 14.88
N VAL A 467 15.38 -18.19 14.74
CA VAL A 467 15.71 -19.55 14.31
C VAL A 467 16.47 -20.25 15.41
N THR A 468 16.06 -21.47 15.70
CA THR A 468 16.66 -22.40 16.69
C THR A 468 16.84 -23.76 16.01
N PRO A 469 17.54 -24.73 16.62
CA PRO A 469 17.68 -26.05 16.03
C PRO A 469 16.33 -26.76 15.75
N ASP A 470 15.28 -26.43 16.49
CA ASP A 470 13.97 -27.09 16.50
C ASP A 470 12.86 -26.29 15.81
N ARG A 471 12.97 -24.96 15.73
CA ARG A 471 11.97 -24.11 15.06
C ARG A 471 12.59 -22.95 14.28
N TRP A 472 11.88 -22.56 13.23
CA TRP A 472 12.01 -21.28 12.55
C TRP A 472 10.73 -20.47 12.77
N ARG A 473 10.81 -19.36 13.51
CA ARG A 473 9.70 -18.42 13.70
C ARG A 473 9.88 -17.21 12.80
N ALA A 474 8.82 -16.78 12.13
CA ALA A 474 8.76 -15.55 11.34
C ALA A 474 7.61 -14.66 11.82
N ASP A 475 7.93 -13.46 12.30
CA ASP A 475 7.00 -12.40 12.70
C ASP A 475 6.92 -11.36 11.56
N LEU A 476 5.73 -11.22 10.96
CA LEU A 476 5.45 -10.27 9.89
C LEU A 476 5.17 -8.90 10.52
N ARG A 477 6.18 -8.03 10.53
CA ARG A 477 6.15 -6.71 11.18
C ARG A 477 5.57 -5.69 10.22
N ILE A 478 4.60 -4.91 10.69
CA ILE A 478 3.97 -3.83 9.92
C ILE A 478 4.14 -2.48 10.59
N VAL A 479 4.01 -1.41 9.81
CA VAL A 479 3.73 -0.04 10.27
C VAL A 479 2.35 0.39 9.77
N LEU A 480 1.58 1.08 10.60
CA LEU A 480 0.20 1.47 10.24
C LEU A 480 0.14 2.43 9.05
N LYS A 481 1.14 3.31 8.94
CA LYS A 481 1.24 4.35 7.91
C LYS A 481 2.69 4.55 7.51
N GLY A 482 3.12 3.92 6.42
CA GLY A 482 4.52 3.97 5.94
C GLY A 482 5.05 5.37 5.65
N GLY A 483 4.17 6.32 5.33
CA GLY A 483 4.53 7.72 5.06
C GLY A 483 4.84 8.56 6.30
N GLU A 484 4.40 8.15 7.48
CA GLU A 484 4.51 8.93 8.71
C GLU A 484 5.72 8.47 9.55
N ALA A 485 6.70 9.36 9.79
CA ALA A 485 7.93 9.04 10.54
C ALA A 485 7.65 8.45 11.94
N ALA A 486 6.57 8.91 12.58
CA ALA A 486 6.18 8.48 13.91
C ALA A 486 5.38 7.16 13.94
N SER A 487 5.05 6.56 12.80
CA SER A 487 4.07 5.47 12.71
C SER A 487 4.42 4.25 13.58
N PRO A 488 3.52 3.81 14.48
CA PRO A 488 3.78 2.65 15.34
C PRO A 488 3.87 1.36 14.52
N ALA A 489 4.66 0.41 15.03
CA ALA A 489 4.90 -0.87 14.41
C ALA A 489 4.37 -2.04 15.25
N PHE A 490 3.84 -3.07 14.59
CA PHE A 490 3.19 -4.22 15.22
C PHE A 490 3.55 -5.51 14.49
N THR A 491 3.39 -6.65 15.17
CA THR A 491 3.41 -7.95 14.49
C THR A 491 2.01 -8.23 13.96
N LEU A 492 1.86 -8.24 12.64
CA LEU A 492 0.60 -8.52 11.95
C LEU A 492 0.22 -10.01 12.06
N ALA A 493 1.20 -10.88 11.86
CA ALA A 493 1.06 -12.30 12.05
C ALA A 493 2.39 -12.97 12.39
N ALA A 494 2.36 -14.19 12.94
CA ALA A 494 3.55 -14.97 13.25
C ALA A 494 3.37 -16.43 12.80
N PHE A 495 4.41 -16.99 12.23
CA PHE A 495 4.42 -18.35 11.70
C PHE A 495 5.60 -19.14 12.22
N GLU A 496 5.45 -20.45 12.32
CA GLU A 496 6.49 -21.40 12.70
C GLU A 496 6.64 -22.47 11.62
N VAL A 497 7.88 -22.77 11.25
CA VAL A 497 8.27 -24.02 10.58
C VAL A 497 9.01 -24.86 11.62
N ARG A 498 8.71 -26.16 11.71
CA ARG A 498 9.38 -27.06 12.66
C ARG A 498 10.42 -27.91 11.95
N ASP A 499 11.47 -28.27 12.68
CA ASP A 499 12.47 -29.21 12.19
C ASP A 499 11.82 -30.49 11.65
N GLY A 500 12.19 -30.87 10.42
CA GLY A 500 11.69 -32.02 9.67
C GLY A 500 10.26 -31.89 9.13
N ILE A 501 9.60 -30.74 9.27
CA ILE A 501 8.20 -30.54 8.85
C ILE A 501 8.12 -29.30 7.95
N PRO A 502 8.18 -29.47 6.62
CA PRO A 502 7.92 -28.39 5.67
C PRO A 502 6.49 -27.84 5.82
N GLY A 503 6.34 -26.54 5.55
CA GLY A 503 5.06 -25.83 5.65
C GLY A 503 4.96 -25.01 6.94
N ALA A 504 4.61 -23.73 6.80
CA ALA A 504 4.46 -22.82 7.92
C ALA A 504 3.11 -23.01 8.60
N LYS A 505 3.12 -23.05 9.94
CA LYS A 505 1.92 -23.00 10.76
C LYS A 505 1.83 -21.63 11.41
N ARG A 506 0.66 -21.02 11.30
CA ARG A 506 0.37 -19.78 12.03
C ARG A 506 0.39 -20.04 13.54
N ILE A 507 1.11 -19.22 14.30
CA ILE A 507 1.29 -19.35 15.76
C ILE A 507 0.82 -18.12 16.55
N ASP A 508 0.56 -16.99 15.89
CA ASP A 508 0.01 -15.76 16.49
C ASP A 508 -1.50 -15.84 16.72
N ALA A 509 -1.98 -16.91 17.36
CA ALA A 509 -3.26 -16.78 18.03
C ALA A 509 -3.13 -15.78 19.22
N GLY A 510 -3.04 -14.47 18.93
CA GLY A 510 -2.86 -13.30 19.82
C GLY A 510 -1.78 -12.37 19.25
N ASP A 511 -2.05 -11.15 18.77
CA ASP A 511 -2.49 -9.97 19.54
C ASP A 511 -3.54 -9.12 18.79
N GLY A 512 -4.70 -9.71 18.48
CA GLY A 512 -5.80 -9.01 17.80
C GLY A 512 -7.17 -9.59 18.13
N LEU A 513 -8.18 -8.74 17.97
CA LEU A 513 -9.59 -9.12 17.98
C LEU A 513 -9.95 -9.66 16.62
N VAL A 514 -10.32 -10.93 16.55
CA VAL A 514 -10.88 -11.53 15.35
C VAL A 514 -12.33 -11.90 15.58
N GLY A 515 -13.12 -11.97 14.53
CA GLY A 515 -14.45 -12.55 14.64
C GLY A 515 -15.14 -12.58 13.30
N ARG A 516 -16.25 -13.29 13.26
CA ARG A 516 -17.15 -13.35 12.12
C ARG A 516 -18.42 -12.58 12.43
N ILE A 517 -18.82 -11.75 11.48
CA ILE A 517 -20.06 -10.98 11.55
C ILE A 517 -21.07 -11.60 10.59
N THR A 518 -22.26 -11.88 11.13
CA THR A 518 -23.33 -12.56 10.41
C THR A 518 -24.67 -11.84 10.57
N ASP A 519 -25.57 -12.05 9.62
CA ASP A 519 -26.97 -11.71 9.77
C ASP A 519 -27.59 -12.64 10.83
N ARG A 520 -28.24 -12.06 11.84
CA ARG A 520 -28.84 -12.81 12.95
C ARG A 520 -29.94 -13.78 12.53
N VAL A 521 -30.67 -13.47 11.46
CA VAL A 521 -31.81 -14.26 11.00
C VAL A 521 -31.37 -15.30 9.98
N THR A 522 -30.59 -14.91 8.97
CA THR A 522 -30.20 -15.82 7.88
C THR A 522 -28.93 -16.60 8.16
N GLY A 523 -28.09 -16.14 9.10
CA GLY A 523 -26.75 -16.68 9.36
C GLY A 523 -25.73 -16.38 8.25
N ALA A 524 -26.12 -15.59 7.24
CA ALA A 524 -25.23 -15.23 6.14
C ALA A 524 -24.09 -14.35 6.64
N SER A 525 -22.89 -14.57 6.10
CA SER A 525 -21.74 -13.69 6.31
C SER A 525 -22.01 -12.28 5.81
N LEU A 526 -21.57 -11.28 6.57
CA LEU A 526 -21.74 -9.88 6.20
C LEU A 526 -20.39 -9.26 5.85
N ALA A 527 -20.20 -8.92 4.57
CA ALA A 527 -19.07 -8.13 4.11
C ALA A 527 -19.27 -6.64 4.39
N ASN A 528 -18.19 -5.86 4.36
CA ASN A 528 -18.21 -4.40 4.46
C ASN A 528 -18.85 -3.88 5.75
N VAL A 529 -18.79 -4.65 6.83
CA VAL A 529 -19.20 -4.20 8.17
C VAL A 529 -17.98 -3.61 8.86
N GLN A 530 -18.08 -2.37 9.32
CA GLN A 530 -17.01 -1.70 10.02
C GLN A 530 -16.93 -2.16 11.48
N VAL A 531 -15.72 -2.46 11.93
CA VAL A 531 -15.40 -2.79 13.32
C VAL A 531 -14.40 -1.76 13.85
N THR A 532 -14.79 -1.04 14.90
CA THR A 532 -13.97 -0.04 15.56
C THR A 532 -13.61 -0.50 16.96
N VAL A 533 -12.33 -0.48 17.30
CA VAL A 533 -11.80 -0.86 18.61
C VAL A 533 -11.27 0.38 19.31
N THR A 534 -11.83 0.67 20.49
CA THR A 534 -11.56 1.87 21.27
C THR A 534 -11.18 1.48 22.70
N ALA A 535 -10.13 2.05 23.27
CA ALA A 535 -9.77 1.82 24.66
C ALA A 535 -10.68 2.57 25.64
N ALA A 536 -10.55 2.26 26.93
CA ALA A 536 -11.34 2.86 28.00
C ALA A 536 -11.18 4.40 28.12
N ASP A 537 -10.06 4.96 27.65
CA ASP A 537 -9.80 6.40 27.61
C ASP A 537 -10.41 7.11 26.39
N GLY A 538 -11.09 6.37 25.51
CA GLY A 538 -11.67 6.88 24.27
C GLY A 538 -10.72 6.88 23.07
N THR A 539 -9.46 6.44 23.24
CA THR A 539 -8.50 6.33 22.14
C THR A 539 -8.92 5.23 21.17
N ARG A 540 -9.09 5.57 19.89
CA ARG A 540 -9.37 4.61 18.82
C ARG A 540 -8.08 3.90 18.40
N PHE A 541 -8.01 2.58 18.57
CA PHE A 541 -6.85 1.75 18.26
C PHE A 541 -6.89 1.15 16.86
N ALA A 542 -8.06 0.68 16.44
CA ALA A 542 -8.23 0.06 15.14
C ALA A 542 -9.59 0.37 14.54
N THR A 543 -9.62 0.44 13.21
CA THR A 543 -10.83 0.36 12.41
C THR A 543 -10.55 -0.61 11.29
N SER A 544 -11.36 -1.66 11.18
CA SER A 544 -11.30 -2.64 10.10
C SER A 544 -12.69 -2.87 9.53
N THR A 545 -12.75 -3.56 8.40
CA THR A 545 -14.00 -3.96 7.76
C THR A 545 -13.96 -5.45 7.49
N THR A 546 -15.13 -6.09 7.55
CA THR A 546 -15.25 -7.51 7.25
C THR A 546 -15.02 -7.80 5.78
N ASP A 547 -14.38 -8.93 5.49
CA ASP A 547 -14.25 -9.46 4.13
C ASP A 547 -15.53 -10.16 3.65
N THR A 548 -15.49 -10.78 2.46
CA THR A 548 -16.63 -11.51 1.87
C THR A 548 -17.07 -12.72 2.68
N THR A 549 -16.21 -13.26 3.55
CA THR A 549 -16.53 -14.34 4.48
C THR A 549 -17.12 -13.84 5.80
N GLY A 550 -17.19 -12.52 5.97
CA GLY A 550 -17.68 -11.85 7.17
C GLY A 550 -16.64 -11.79 8.29
N GLU A 551 -15.40 -12.17 8.03
CA GLU A 551 -14.34 -12.15 9.04
C GLU A 551 -13.72 -10.76 9.14
N TYR A 552 -13.45 -10.33 10.37
CA TYR A 552 -12.67 -9.14 10.67
C TYR A 552 -11.45 -9.48 11.52
N LEU A 553 -10.45 -8.62 11.41
CA LEU A 553 -9.28 -8.58 12.27
C LEU A 553 -9.04 -7.14 12.68
N ALA A 554 -8.94 -6.89 13.98
CA ALA A 554 -8.66 -5.57 14.55
C ALA A 554 -7.55 -5.70 15.58
N PHE A 555 -6.38 -5.16 15.26
CA PHE A 555 -5.22 -5.23 16.13
C PHE A 555 -5.37 -4.26 17.31
N ALA A 556 -5.13 -4.76 18.50
CA ALA A 556 -5.08 -3.95 19.70
C ALA A 556 -4.11 -4.60 20.68
N PRO A 557 -3.26 -3.83 21.39
CA PRO A 557 -2.36 -4.41 22.38
C PRO A 557 -3.14 -5.09 23.52
N PRO A 558 -2.51 -5.90 24.38
CA PRO A 558 -3.18 -6.45 25.54
C PRO A 558 -3.85 -5.36 26.39
N GLY A 559 -5.14 -5.51 26.67
CA GLY A 559 -5.97 -4.47 27.29
C GLY A 559 -7.47 -4.75 27.20
N GLU A 560 -8.27 -3.86 27.76
CA GLU A 560 -9.73 -3.90 27.66
C GLU A 560 -10.21 -2.84 26.66
N TYR A 561 -11.07 -3.26 25.73
CA TYR A 561 -11.53 -2.44 24.63
C TYR A 561 -13.04 -2.48 24.49
N THR A 562 -13.59 -1.37 24.02
CA THR A 562 -14.92 -1.29 23.44
C THR A 562 -14.82 -1.58 21.94
N VAL A 563 -15.53 -2.61 21.48
CA VAL A 563 -15.63 -3.02 20.08
C VAL A 563 -17.00 -2.60 19.57
N ALA A 564 -17.03 -1.62 18.67
CA ALA A 564 -18.23 -1.16 18.00
C ALA A 564 -18.30 -1.75 16.59
N VAL A 565 -19.40 -2.43 16.28
CA VAL A 565 -19.68 -3.05 14.98
C VAL A 565 -20.82 -2.28 14.32
N ASN A 566 -20.56 -1.70 13.15
CA ASN A 566 -21.49 -0.86 12.42
C ASN A 566 -21.56 -1.28 10.95
N GLY A 567 -22.74 -1.70 10.50
CA GLY A 567 -22.98 -2.09 9.11
C GLY A 567 -24.26 -1.42 8.60
N VAL A 568 -24.21 -0.90 7.38
CA VAL A 568 -25.37 -0.27 6.75
C VAL A 568 -26.51 -1.28 6.63
N GLY A 569 -27.73 -0.89 7.02
CA GLY A 569 -28.90 -1.78 7.04
C GLY A 569 -29.03 -2.65 8.29
N TYR A 570 -28.14 -2.50 9.28
CA TYR A 570 -28.13 -3.26 10.52
C TYR A 570 -28.10 -2.36 11.76
N GLU A 571 -28.59 -2.88 12.89
CA GLU A 571 -28.43 -2.23 14.19
C GLU A 571 -26.97 -2.32 14.64
N PRO A 572 -26.33 -1.20 15.03
CA PRO A 572 -24.98 -1.23 15.54
C PRO A 572 -24.92 -1.95 16.88
N VAL A 573 -23.83 -2.67 17.11
CA VAL A 573 -23.59 -3.42 18.36
C VAL A 573 -22.29 -2.95 18.97
N THR A 574 -22.29 -2.74 20.28
CA THR A 574 -21.09 -2.45 21.04
C THR A 574 -20.88 -3.56 22.08
N ALA A 575 -19.67 -4.10 22.15
CA ALA A 575 -19.27 -5.12 23.12
C ALA A 575 -17.95 -4.73 23.79
N VAL A 576 -17.70 -5.24 24.99
CA VAL A 576 -16.39 -5.15 25.62
C VAL A 576 -15.60 -6.41 25.28
N ALA A 577 -14.32 -6.25 24.93
CA ALA A 577 -13.43 -7.36 24.67
C ALA A 577 -12.07 -7.14 25.33
N THR A 578 -11.54 -8.19 25.95
CA THR A 578 -10.22 -8.17 26.57
C THR A 578 -9.23 -8.86 25.63
N VAL A 579 -8.23 -8.14 25.15
CA VAL A 579 -7.08 -8.72 24.46
C VAL A 579 -6.03 -9.09 25.49
N ARG A 580 -5.49 -10.30 25.39
CA ARG A 580 -4.42 -10.79 26.27
C ARG A 580 -3.22 -11.15 25.40
N GLU A 581 -2.04 -10.87 25.93
CA GLU A 581 -0.78 -11.16 25.25
C GLU A 581 -0.72 -12.64 24.86
N GLY A 582 -0.49 -12.92 23.58
CA GLY A 582 -0.38 -14.29 23.06
C GLY A 582 -1.67 -15.12 23.14
N VAL A 583 -2.85 -14.48 23.27
CA VAL A 583 -4.16 -15.15 23.18
C VAL A 583 -5.06 -14.43 22.18
N GLN A 584 -5.57 -15.17 21.20
CA GLN A 584 -6.52 -14.65 20.23
C GLN A 584 -7.88 -14.41 20.89
N THR A 585 -8.33 -13.16 20.87
CA THR A 585 -9.66 -12.80 21.36
C THR A 585 -10.64 -12.91 20.20
N ARG A 586 -11.55 -13.90 20.27
CA ARG A 586 -12.61 -14.09 19.29
C ARG A 586 -13.90 -13.38 19.72
N GLY A 587 -14.44 -12.53 18.86
CA GLY A 587 -15.67 -11.76 19.06
C GLY A 587 -16.61 -11.88 17.87
N ASP A 588 -17.22 -13.05 17.69
CA ASP A 588 -18.25 -13.24 16.65
C ASP A 588 -19.52 -12.44 17.00
N VAL A 589 -20.13 -11.77 16.02
CA VAL A 589 -21.30 -10.90 16.23
C VAL A 589 -22.40 -11.22 15.23
N ALA A 590 -23.62 -11.37 15.71
CA ALA A 590 -24.81 -11.55 14.89
C ALA A 590 -25.67 -10.26 14.90
N LEU A 591 -25.69 -9.55 13.77
CA LEU A 591 -26.37 -8.27 13.62
C LEU A 591 -27.85 -8.44 13.26
N ALA A 592 -28.70 -7.64 13.90
CA ALA A 592 -30.12 -7.54 13.56
C ALA A 592 -30.33 -6.48 12.47
N ARG A 593 -31.34 -6.66 11.61
CA ARG A 593 -31.71 -5.66 10.61
C ARG A 593 -32.17 -4.37 11.28
N ALA A 594 -31.75 -3.24 10.73
CA ALA A 594 -32.09 -1.92 11.25
C ALA A 594 -33.61 -1.68 11.21
N ALA A 595 -34.10 -1.00 12.25
CA ALA A 595 -35.40 -0.36 12.22
C ALA A 595 -35.35 0.95 11.40
N VAL A 596 -36.52 1.45 11.03
CA VAL A 596 -36.65 2.78 10.43
C VAL A 596 -36.38 3.82 11.51
N ARG A 597 -35.40 4.70 11.28
CA ARG A 597 -35.02 5.74 12.25
C ARG A 597 -34.54 7.04 11.62
N ALA A 598 -34.63 8.12 12.39
CA ALA A 598 -33.98 9.40 12.15
C ALA A 598 -33.45 9.93 13.49
N GLY A 599 -32.15 10.17 13.61
CA GLY A 599 -31.58 10.65 14.88
C GLY A 599 -30.08 10.74 14.87
N THR A 600 -29.53 11.24 15.98
CA THR A 600 -28.08 11.31 16.23
C THR A 600 -27.60 10.04 16.96
N GLY A 601 -26.29 9.90 17.15
CA GLY A 601 -25.64 8.76 17.82
C GLY A 601 -25.23 7.63 16.87
N HIS A 602 -25.41 7.82 15.56
CA HIS A 602 -25.07 6.85 14.53
C HIS A 602 -24.19 7.51 13.46
N SER A 603 -23.46 6.69 12.71
CA SER A 603 -22.70 7.12 11.53
C SER A 603 -22.91 6.15 10.37
N VAL A 604 -22.68 6.63 9.15
CA VAL A 604 -22.63 5.77 7.96
C VAL A 604 -21.17 5.35 7.78
N PRO A 605 -20.82 4.07 7.85
CA PRO A 605 -19.42 3.66 7.76
C PRO A 605 -18.90 3.78 6.32
N GLY A 606 -17.71 4.35 6.15
CA GLY A 606 -17.00 4.29 4.87
C GLY A 606 -15.74 5.13 4.81
N PRO A 607 -14.90 4.92 3.78
CA PRO A 607 -13.65 5.66 3.58
C PRO A 607 -13.85 7.17 3.33
N GLN A 608 -15.03 7.59 2.84
CA GLN A 608 -15.36 9.00 2.59
C GLN A 608 -16.30 9.61 3.63
N SER A 609 -16.66 8.85 4.68
CA SER A 609 -17.62 9.33 5.68
C SER A 609 -17.11 10.59 6.37
N GLN A 610 -17.87 11.67 6.21
CA GLN A 610 -17.61 12.97 6.81
C GLN A 610 -18.53 13.24 8.00
N ALA A 611 -19.71 12.63 8.02
CA ALA A 611 -20.65 12.81 9.11
C ALA A 611 -20.14 12.15 10.40
N THR A 612 -20.42 12.82 11.50
CA THR A 612 -20.11 12.35 12.84
C THR A 612 -21.37 11.86 13.55
N ALA A 613 -21.21 11.24 14.70
CA ALA A 613 -22.34 10.81 15.52
C ALA A 613 -23.24 11.98 15.99
N SER A 614 -22.85 13.25 15.83
CA SER A 614 -23.73 14.40 16.12
C SER A 614 -24.68 14.75 14.98
N ASP A 615 -24.46 14.24 13.77
CA ASP A 615 -25.32 14.48 12.62
C ASP A 615 -26.57 13.59 12.64
N VAL A 616 -27.60 13.98 11.90
CA VAL A 616 -28.86 13.22 11.85
C VAL A 616 -28.73 12.14 10.77
N VAL A 617 -28.78 10.87 11.18
CA VAL A 617 -28.79 9.73 10.27
C VAL A 617 -30.21 9.22 10.09
N LEU A 618 -30.66 9.18 8.83
CA LEU A 618 -31.87 8.49 8.41
C LEU A 618 -31.48 7.10 7.91
N SER A 619 -32.02 6.04 8.54
CA SER A 619 -31.68 4.65 8.19
C SER A 619 -32.93 3.78 8.09
N ASN A 620 -32.84 2.77 7.24
CA ASN A 620 -33.72 1.61 7.25
C ASN A 620 -32.89 0.34 7.04
N ASN A 621 -33.54 -0.77 6.70
CA ASN A 621 -32.91 -2.06 6.47
C ASN A 621 -32.17 -2.21 5.14
N LEU A 622 -32.13 -1.17 4.28
CA LEU A 622 -31.52 -1.19 2.95
C LEU A 622 -30.48 -0.09 2.72
N LEU A 623 -30.52 1.02 3.47
CA LEU A 623 -29.57 2.14 3.31
C LEU A 623 -29.44 2.97 4.60
N SER A 624 -28.45 3.86 4.60
CA SER A 624 -28.33 4.95 5.57
C SER A 624 -27.85 6.23 4.91
N LEU A 625 -28.47 7.35 5.26
CA LEU A 625 -28.16 8.70 4.78
C LEU A 625 -27.86 9.59 6.00
N ALA A 626 -26.68 10.21 6.06
CA ALA A 626 -26.36 11.21 7.07
C ALA A 626 -26.62 12.63 6.54
N VAL A 627 -27.33 13.43 7.32
CA VAL A 627 -27.60 14.85 7.05
C VAL A 627 -26.92 15.69 8.11
N SER A 628 -26.07 16.63 7.67
CA SER A 628 -25.28 17.48 8.56
C SER A 628 -26.15 18.25 9.56
N ALA A 629 -25.87 18.09 10.84
CA ALA A 629 -26.36 18.89 11.96
C ALA A 629 -25.26 19.81 12.53
N GLY A 630 -24.07 19.82 11.94
CA GLY A 630 -22.94 20.62 12.38
C GLY A 630 -21.64 20.31 11.66
N SER A 631 -21.46 19.07 11.18
CA SER A 631 -20.28 18.68 10.41
C SER A 631 -20.16 19.48 9.12
N GLN A 632 -18.93 19.76 8.71
CA GLN A 632 -18.61 20.64 7.60
C GLN A 632 -17.91 19.86 6.49
N ASP A 633 -18.38 20.07 5.27
CA ASP A 633 -17.68 19.68 4.06
C ASP A 633 -16.83 20.89 3.56
N PRO A 634 -15.54 20.71 3.23
CA PRO A 634 -14.68 21.81 2.79
C PRO A 634 -15.16 22.51 1.51
N GLN A 635 -15.83 21.78 0.61
CA GLN A 635 -16.34 22.29 -0.65
C GLN A 635 -17.74 22.91 -0.51
N LEU A 636 -18.52 22.59 0.53
CA LEU A 636 -19.83 23.21 0.82
C LEU A 636 -19.77 24.35 1.85
N GLY A 637 -18.64 24.55 2.52
CA GLY A 637 -18.39 25.67 3.43
C GLY A 637 -19.57 25.93 4.39
N ALA A 638 -19.96 27.19 4.55
CA ALA A 638 -21.05 27.58 5.46
C ALA A 638 -22.46 27.12 5.04
N ALA A 639 -22.62 26.37 3.94
CA ALA A 639 -23.91 25.85 3.48
C ALA A 639 -24.14 24.37 3.84
N THR A 640 -23.18 23.70 4.48
CA THR A 640 -23.24 22.27 4.79
C THR A 640 -24.43 21.88 5.69
N LEU A 641 -24.84 22.74 6.63
CA LEU A 641 -25.93 22.41 7.56
C LEU A 641 -27.22 22.02 6.81
N GLY A 642 -27.78 20.86 7.15
CA GLY A 642 -28.98 20.31 6.53
C GLY A 642 -28.76 19.62 5.16
N LYS A 643 -27.51 19.46 4.73
CA LYS A 643 -27.13 18.76 3.48
C LYS A 643 -26.71 17.33 3.77
N PRO A 644 -26.99 16.37 2.87
CA PRO A 644 -26.41 15.04 2.98
C PRO A 644 -24.90 15.06 2.79
N LEU A 645 -24.23 14.34 3.67
CA LEU A 645 -22.79 14.11 3.64
C LEU A 645 -22.50 12.69 3.17
N ASP A 646 -23.07 11.72 3.88
CA ASP A 646 -22.75 10.32 3.67
C ASP A 646 -24.00 9.56 3.21
N LEU A 647 -23.84 8.61 2.28
CA LEU A 647 -24.90 7.73 1.82
C LEU A 647 -24.33 6.38 1.41
N ALA A 648 -24.90 5.30 1.93
CA ALA A 648 -24.51 3.95 1.53
C ALA A 648 -25.72 3.03 1.45
N ALA A 649 -25.62 2.07 0.52
CA ALA A 649 -26.49 0.92 0.45
C ALA A 649 -26.01 -0.18 1.40
N ILE A 650 -26.94 -1.04 1.79
CA ILE A 650 -26.65 -2.24 2.57
C ILE A 650 -25.56 -3.11 1.94
N GLY A 651 -24.65 -3.61 2.78
CA GLY A 651 -23.54 -4.45 2.32
C GLY A 651 -22.41 -3.67 1.65
N HIS A 652 -22.47 -2.34 1.70
CA HIS A 652 -21.44 -1.45 1.18
C HIS A 652 -21.03 -0.38 2.20
N LEU A 653 -19.98 0.35 1.85
CA LEU A 653 -19.43 1.46 2.61
C LEU A 653 -19.73 2.77 1.90
N ASP A 654 -19.81 3.86 2.65
CA ASP A 654 -19.96 5.18 2.08
C ASP A 654 -18.76 5.56 1.19
N GLN A 655 -19.07 5.88 -0.07
CA GLN A 655 -18.13 6.46 -1.01
C GLN A 655 -18.52 7.89 -1.39
N LEU A 656 -19.74 8.31 -1.10
CA LEU A 656 -20.22 9.64 -1.49
C LEU A 656 -19.35 10.72 -0.84
N ASP A 657 -19.04 11.76 -1.60
CA ASP A 657 -18.35 12.94 -1.05
C ASP A 657 -19.36 13.88 -0.37
N TRP A 658 -20.32 14.40 -1.14
CA TRP A 658 -21.46 15.15 -0.61
C TRP A 658 -22.59 15.28 -1.65
N MET A 659 -23.79 15.68 -1.18
CA MET A 659 -24.88 16.15 -2.06
C MET A 659 -25.38 17.52 -1.63
N ASN A 660 -25.52 18.43 -2.58
CA ASN A 660 -26.09 19.74 -2.31
C ASN A 660 -27.57 19.78 -2.71
N LEU A 661 -28.43 19.54 -1.71
CA LEU A 661 -29.88 19.52 -1.83
C LEU A 661 -30.53 20.64 -0.99
N PRO A 662 -31.22 21.64 -1.57
CA PRO A 662 -31.14 22.12 -2.95
C PRO A 662 -30.27 23.39 -3.05
N TYR A 663 -30.09 23.90 -4.27
CA TYR A 663 -29.66 25.28 -4.52
C TYR A 663 -30.82 26.14 -5.07
N ALA A 664 -30.71 27.45 -4.94
CA ALA A 664 -31.57 28.44 -5.62
C ALA A 664 -30.73 29.63 -6.13
N SER A 665 -30.68 29.88 -7.43
CA SER A 665 -29.85 30.92 -8.04
C SER A 665 -30.66 31.87 -8.91
N VAL A 666 -30.29 33.15 -8.90
CA VAL A 666 -30.91 34.19 -9.76
C VAL A 666 -30.50 34.05 -11.22
N ALA A 667 -29.42 33.33 -11.51
CA ALA A 667 -28.96 33.03 -12.86
C ALA A 667 -28.90 31.51 -13.08
N GLN A 668 -28.90 31.07 -14.34
CA GLN A 668 -28.70 29.65 -14.62
C GLN A 668 -27.29 29.26 -14.15
N PRO A 669 -27.13 28.24 -13.30
CA PRO A 669 -25.81 27.79 -12.88
C PRO A 669 -24.96 27.36 -14.07
N ARG A 670 -23.75 27.89 -14.18
CA ARG A 670 -22.77 27.61 -15.23
C ARG A 670 -21.37 27.64 -14.60
N GLY A 671 -20.40 26.94 -15.20
CA GLY A 671 -19.02 26.87 -14.70
C GLY A 671 -18.44 25.46 -14.75
N SER A 672 -17.18 25.31 -14.33
CA SER A 672 -16.47 24.02 -14.33
C SER A 672 -16.63 23.21 -13.04
N ASN A 673 -17.18 23.81 -11.98
CA ASN A 673 -17.17 23.24 -10.63
C ASN A 673 -18.59 23.27 -10.02
N ALA A 674 -19.07 22.13 -9.53
CA ALA A 674 -20.44 21.99 -9.03
C ALA A 674 -20.65 22.61 -7.64
N TRP A 675 -19.62 22.60 -6.79
CA TRP A 675 -19.65 23.15 -5.44
C TRP A 675 -19.89 24.66 -5.34
N GLN A 676 -19.89 25.41 -6.46
CA GLN A 676 -20.19 26.85 -6.46
C GLN A 676 -21.66 27.16 -6.10
N GLN A 677 -22.54 26.15 -6.07
CA GLN A 677 -23.99 26.32 -5.83
C GLN A 677 -24.40 26.33 -4.35
N GLN A 678 -23.62 26.95 -3.47
CA GLN A 678 -23.90 27.05 -2.01
C GLN A 678 -24.95 28.12 -1.66
N THR A 679 -26.03 28.20 -2.41
CA THR A 679 -26.96 29.35 -2.38
C THR A 679 -28.14 29.18 -1.45
N VAL A 680 -28.32 28.02 -0.82
CA VAL A 680 -29.30 27.78 0.24
C VAL A 680 -28.54 27.45 1.52
N ARG A 681 -28.81 28.20 2.58
CA ARG A 681 -28.21 27.99 3.91
C ARG A 681 -29.29 27.67 4.92
N SER A 682 -29.21 26.48 5.49
CA SER A 682 -30.06 26.09 6.61
C SER A 682 -29.61 26.82 7.88
N ALA A 683 -30.57 27.21 8.71
CA ALA A 683 -30.33 27.73 10.05
C ALA A 683 -30.54 26.65 11.12
N SER A 684 -31.33 25.60 10.81
CA SER A 684 -31.59 24.49 11.72
C SER A 684 -31.82 23.19 10.96
N LEU A 685 -31.57 22.08 11.66
CA LEU A 685 -31.98 20.73 11.30
C LEU A 685 -32.63 20.10 12.55
N GLU A 686 -33.83 19.56 12.41
CA GLU A 686 -34.57 18.94 13.51
C GLU A 686 -35.19 17.61 13.11
N VAL A 687 -35.23 16.65 14.04
CA VAL A 687 -35.91 15.37 13.83
C VAL A 687 -37.40 15.56 14.11
N LEU A 688 -38.25 15.25 13.13
CA LEU A 688 -39.71 15.35 13.25
C LEU A 688 -40.32 14.05 13.78
N SER A 689 -39.83 12.90 13.29
CA SER A 689 -40.23 11.56 13.73
C SER A 689 -38.98 10.69 13.80
N GLY A 690 -38.60 10.27 14.99
CA GLY A 690 -37.34 9.54 15.18
C GLY A 690 -37.42 8.04 14.89
N ALA A 691 -38.62 7.45 14.92
CA ALA A 691 -38.86 6.03 14.68
C ALA A 691 -40.34 5.79 14.34
N GLY A 692 -40.65 4.63 13.75
CA GLY A 692 -42.02 4.24 13.39
C GLY A 692 -42.09 3.68 11.97
N PRO A 693 -43.26 3.67 11.32
CA PRO A 693 -43.37 3.25 9.92
C PRO A 693 -42.64 4.22 8.96
N VAL A 694 -42.52 5.49 9.36
CA VAL A 694 -41.76 6.54 8.67
C VAL A 694 -41.00 7.36 9.71
N ALA A 695 -39.71 7.59 9.48
CA ALA A 695 -38.90 8.52 10.25
C ALA A 695 -38.51 9.72 9.36
N SER A 696 -38.35 10.89 9.95
CA SER A 696 -38.15 12.12 9.18
C SER A 696 -37.40 13.21 9.93
N ALA A 697 -36.73 14.05 9.16
CA ALA A 697 -36.00 15.23 9.63
C ALA A 697 -36.25 16.42 8.71
N ARG A 698 -36.15 17.64 9.25
CA ARG A 698 -36.42 18.88 8.53
C ARG A 698 -35.28 19.89 8.69
N ALA A 699 -34.72 20.30 7.57
CA ALA A 699 -33.83 21.44 7.48
C ALA A 699 -34.62 22.69 7.11
N THR A 700 -34.44 23.78 7.84
CA THR A 700 -35.11 25.07 7.58
C THR A 700 -34.06 26.15 7.34
N GLY A 701 -34.21 26.90 6.26
CA GLY A 701 -33.24 27.89 5.83
C GLY A 701 -33.79 28.93 4.88
N VAL A 702 -32.87 29.67 4.27
CA VAL A 702 -33.16 30.70 3.27
C VAL A 702 -32.17 30.61 2.11
N SER A 703 -32.56 31.18 0.98
CA SER A 703 -31.62 31.42 -0.10
C SER A 703 -30.79 32.69 0.16
N THR A 704 -29.50 32.64 -0.20
CA THR A 704 -28.57 33.78 -0.10
C THR A 704 -28.52 34.64 -1.35
N GLN A 705 -29.08 34.17 -2.48
CA GLN A 705 -29.08 34.92 -3.74
C GLN A 705 -30.49 35.45 -4.12
N VAL A 706 -31.51 34.62 -3.95
CA VAL A 706 -32.92 35.00 -4.15
C VAL A 706 -33.45 35.58 -2.84
N ALA A 707 -33.72 36.89 -2.83
CA ALA A 707 -34.23 37.60 -1.66
C ALA A 707 -35.61 37.10 -1.23
N ASP A 708 -35.82 37.05 0.10
CA ASP A 708 -37.07 36.67 0.76
C ASP A 708 -37.56 35.24 0.44
N LEU A 709 -36.67 34.37 -0.03
CA LEU A 709 -37.00 32.99 -0.36
C LEU A 709 -36.65 32.06 0.81
N GLU A 710 -37.68 31.60 1.51
CA GLU A 710 -37.57 30.56 2.53
C GLU A 710 -37.45 29.19 1.85
N VAL A 711 -36.58 28.34 2.36
CA VAL A 711 -36.37 26.98 1.85
C VAL A 711 -36.45 25.98 2.99
N VAL A 712 -37.37 25.02 2.88
CA VAL A 712 -37.57 23.95 3.86
C VAL A 712 -37.40 22.61 3.18
N THR A 713 -36.42 21.81 3.61
CA THR A 713 -36.21 20.45 3.11
C THR A 713 -36.63 19.42 4.16
N THR A 714 -37.60 18.57 3.83
CA THR A 714 -37.99 17.44 4.67
C THR A 714 -37.47 16.15 4.07
N TYR A 715 -36.69 15.41 4.85
CA TYR A 715 -36.21 14.06 4.55
C TYR A 715 -37.12 13.05 5.24
N SER A 716 -37.50 11.97 4.55
CA SER A 716 -38.34 10.90 5.10
C SER A 716 -37.84 9.53 4.62
N VAL A 717 -37.72 8.59 5.55
CA VAL A 717 -37.28 7.22 5.29
C VAL A 717 -38.36 6.24 5.76
N THR A 718 -38.64 5.25 4.92
CA THR A 718 -39.62 4.18 5.15
C THR A 718 -38.89 2.84 5.14
N ARG A 719 -39.51 1.81 5.73
CA ARG A 719 -38.95 0.44 5.69
C ARG A 719 -38.96 -0.11 4.27
N ASP A 720 -37.99 -0.95 3.93
CA ASP A 720 -37.93 -1.70 2.67
C ASP A 720 -37.86 -0.85 1.38
N GLU A 721 -37.68 0.47 1.51
CA GLU A 721 -37.45 1.38 0.38
C GLU A 721 -35.94 1.63 0.20
N PRO A 722 -35.36 1.43 -1.00
CA PRO A 722 -33.95 1.71 -1.25
C PRO A 722 -33.67 3.21 -1.49
N TRP A 723 -34.47 4.10 -0.91
CA TRP A 723 -34.27 5.55 -0.98
C TRP A 723 -34.73 6.29 0.29
N VAL A 724 -34.27 7.54 0.43
CA VAL A 724 -34.86 8.56 1.31
C VAL A 724 -35.61 9.56 0.44
N THR A 725 -36.87 9.86 0.75
CA THR A 725 -37.59 10.95 0.09
C THR A 725 -37.11 12.30 0.63
N ALA A 726 -36.73 13.21 -0.25
CA ALA A 726 -36.42 14.60 0.08
C ALA A 726 -37.40 15.54 -0.64
N ALA A 727 -38.13 16.36 0.13
CA ALA A 727 -39.04 17.38 -0.40
C ALA A 727 -38.54 18.77 0.01
N SER A 728 -38.06 19.56 -0.96
CA SER A 728 -37.62 20.94 -0.73
C SER A 728 -38.68 21.93 -1.19
N THR A 729 -39.30 22.62 -0.24
CA THR A 729 -40.32 23.63 -0.47
C THR A 729 -39.71 25.01 -0.42
N PHE A 730 -39.84 25.75 -1.52
CA PHE A 730 -39.41 27.14 -1.68
C PHE A 730 -40.64 28.03 -1.55
N THR A 731 -40.64 28.94 -0.57
CA THR A 731 -41.77 29.85 -0.33
C THR A 731 -41.31 31.29 -0.49
N ASN A 732 -41.97 32.05 -1.37
CA ASN A 732 -41.70 33.46 -1.55
C ASN A 732 -42.36 34.27 -0.42
N ARG A 733 -41.59 34.73 0.56
CA ARG A 733 -42.05 35.56 1.68
C ARG A 733 -42.00 37.06 1.39
N GLY A 734 -41.54 37.45 0.20
CA GLY A 734 -41.43 38.83 -0.23
C GLY A 734 -42.74 39.38 -0.78
N THR A 735 -42.68 40.60 -1.32
CA THR A 735 -43.82 41.34 -1.86
C THR A 735 -43.85 41.39 -3.39
N ALA A 736 -42.85 40.82 -4.07
CA ALA A 736 -42.76 40.77 -5.53
C ALA A 736 -42.54 39.33 -6.03
N ALA A 737 -42.95 39.05 -7.26
CA ALA A 737 -42.68 37.76 -7.90
C ALA A 737 -41.17 37.52 -8.03
N ARG A 738 -40.75 36.26 -7.85
CA ARG A 738 -39.34 35.83 -7.93
C ARG A 738 -39.20 34.75 -8.99
N THR A 739 -38.37 34.98 -10.00
CA THR A 739 -37.94 33.96 -10.96
C THR A 739 -36.50 33.55 -10.65
N PHE A 740 -36.25 32.25 -10.53
CA PHE A 740 -34.95 31.70 -10.16
C PHE A 740 -34.77 30.28 -10.69
N TRP A 741 -33.51 29.85 -10.74
CA TRP A 741 -33.12 28.49 -11.06
C TRP A 741 -32.98 27.66 -9.78
N VAL A 742 -33.48 26.43 -9.83
CA VAL A 742 -33.47 25.48 -8.73
C VAL A 742 -32.98 24.13 -9.24
N GLY A 743 -32.35 23.37 -8.35
CA GLY A 743 -31.89 22.03 -8.63
C GLY A 743 -31.08 21.45 -7.47
N ASP A 744 -30.53 20.27 -7.73
CA ASP A 744 -29.68 19.54 -6.80
C ASP A 744 -28.37 19.17 -7.51
N VAL A 745 -27.30 19.01 -6.73
CA VAL A 745 -25.96 18.66 -7.21
C VAL A 745 -25.48 17.40 -6.52
N LEU A 746 -24.89 16.49 -7.30
CA LEU A 746 -24.03 15.43 -6.78
C LEU A 746 -22.60 15.71 -7.28
N ASP A 747 -21.64 15.53 -6.39
CA ASP A 747 -20.21 15.64 -6.66
C ASP A 747 -19.49 14.44 -6.03
N HIS A 748 -18.39 14.01 -6.66
CA HIS A 748 -17.58 12.93 -6.14
C HIS A 748 -16.13 12.99 -6.66
N ASP A 749 -15.18 13.27 -5.77
CA ASP A 749 -13.75 13.39 -6.13
C ASP A 749 -12.95 12.06 -6.09
N GLY A 750 -13.63 10.91 -6.05
CA GLY A 750 -13.01 9.59 -5.87
C GLY A 750 -12.54 8.92 -7.17
N ALA A 751 -11.60 7.98 -7.07
CA ALA A 751 -11.14 7.20 -8.22
C ALA A 751 -12.24 6.22 -8.71
N GLY A 752 -12.42 6.13 -10.04
CA GLY A 752 -13.40 5.24 -10.68
C GLY A 752 -14.84 5.78 -10.75
N GLN A 753 -15.05 6.99 -10.24
CA GLN A 753 -16.36 7.61 -10.09
C GLN A 753 -16.87 8.17 -11.42
N ARG A 754 -18.18 8.03 -11.62
CA ARG A 754 -18.84 8.40 -12.88
C ARG A 754 -20.18 9.05 -12.58
N SER A 755 -20.47 10.15 -13.27
CA SER A 755 -21.81 10.74 -13.32
C SER A 755 -22.67 10.06 -14.38
N GLY A 756 -23.97 10.01 -14.13
CA GLY A 756 -24.96 9.41 -15.03
C GLY A 756 -26.15 10.33 -15.29
N VAL A 757 -26.64 10.31 -16.52
CA VAL A 757 -27.88 11.01 -16.91
C VAL A 757 -28.78 10.04 -17.67
N ALA A 758 -30.07 10.05 -17.33
CA ALA A 758 -31.06 9.19 -17.96
C ALA A 758 -31.05 9.30 -19.50
N GLY A 759 -30.88 8.16 -20.17
CA GLY A 759 -30.83 8.07 -21.64
C GLY A 759 -29.48 8.41 -22.26
N HIS A 760 -28.49 8.83 -21.45
CA HIS A 760 -27.12 9.13 -21.89
C HIS A 760 -26.07 8.23 -21.22
N GLY A 761 -26.47 7.42 -20.22
CA GLY A 761 -25.57 6.53 -19.49
C GLY A 761 -24.50 7.31 -18.73
N THR A 762 -23.26 6.80 -18.73
CA THR A 762 -22.10 7.48 -18.13
C THR A 762 -21.75 8.77 -18.89
N VAL A 763 -21.62 9.87 -18.16
CA VAL A 763 -21.12 11.15 -18.68
C VAL A 763 -19.62 11.04 -18.95
N THR A 764 -19.23 11.06 -20.21
CA THR A 764 -17.81 10.98 -20.65
C THR A 764 -17.21 12.34 -21.02
N ALA A 765 -18.01 13.40 -20.99
CA ALA A 765 -17.57 14.75 -21.34
C ALA A 765 -16.55 15.27 -20.32
N SER A 766 -15.39 15.70 -20.80
CA SER A 766 -14.31 16.31 -20.00
C SER A 766 -14.54 17.79 -19.70
N ALA A 767 -15.56 18.39 -20.30
CA ALA A 767 -16.02 19.74 -20.03
C ALA A 767 -17.53 19.72 -19.77
N PRO A 768 -18.07 20.64 -18.95
CA PRO A 768 -19.49 20.67 -18.61
C PRO A 768 -20.38 20.89 -19.83
N VAL A 769 -21.39 20.03 -20.01
CA VAL A 769 -22.36 20.10 -21.11
C VAL A 769 -23.79 19.86 -20.63
N ASP A 770 -24.75 20.36 -21.41
CA ASP A 770 -26.19 20.18 -21.17
C ASP A 770 -26.67 18.84 -21.75
N PHE A 771 -27.44 18.12 -20.95
CA PHE A 771 -28.15 16.90 -21.32
C PHE A 771 -29.65 17.09 -21.10
N THR A 772 -30.46 16.55 -21.99
CA THR A 772 -31.91 16.40 -21.78
C THR A 772 -32.16 14.96 -21.31
N PRO A 773 -32.49 14.75 -20.03
CA PRO A 773 -32.74 13.40 -19.50
C PRO A 773 -34.00 12.78 -20.12
N THR A 774 -33.95 11.49 -20.48
CA THR A 774 -35.12 10.76 -21.01
C THR A 774 -36.07 10.27 -19.92
N ALA A 775 -35.59 10.23 -18.67
CA ALA A 775 -36.35 9.92 -17.46
C ALA A 775 -35.92 10.91 -16.36
N PRO A 776 -36.74 11.12 -15.32
CA PRO A 776 -36.50 12.18 -14.36
C PRO A 776 -35.46 11.78 -13.31
N TRP A 777 -34.23 11.45 -13.71
CA TRP A 777 -33.14 11.15 -12.78
C TRP A 777 -31.77 11.59 -13.27
N ILE A 778 -30.91 11.90 -12.29
CA ILE A 778 -29.45 12.00 -12.42
C ILE A 778 -28.82 11.07 -11.38
N GLY A 779 -27.62 10.58 -11.63
CA GLY A 779 -26.99 9.63 -10.73
C GLY A 779 -25.47 9.68 -10.71
N MET A 780 -24.90 8.92 -9.79
CA MET A 780 -23.47 8.67 -9.66
C MET A 780 -23.21 7.21 -9.34
N THR A 781 -22.00 6.72 -9.61
CA THR A 781 -21.60 5.36 -9.25
C THR A 781 -20.11 5.30 -8.97
N GLY A 782 -19.76 4.42 -8.03
CA GLY A 782 -18.39 4.24 -7.57
C GLY A 782 -17.73 2.93 -7.94
N SER A 783 -16.59 2.69 -7.28
CA SER A 783 -15.70 1.57 -7.59
C SER A 783 -16.15 0.25 -6.97
N ASP A 784 -17.11 0.28 -6.04
CA ASP A 784 -17.60 -0.87 -5.28
C ASP A 784 -18.96 -1.39 -5.76
N GLY A 785 -19.40 -0.97 -6.94
CA GLY A 785 -20.67 -1.40 -7.52
C GLY A 785 -21.90 -0.73 -6.90
N GLN A 786 -21.75 0.34 -6.11
CA GLN A 786 -22.89 1.16 -5.70
C GLN A 786 -23.27 2.18 -6.78
N THR A 787 -24.59 2.39 -6.92
CA THR A 787 -25.16 3.46 -7.72
C THR A 787 -26.07 4.31 -6.85
N TYR A 788 -25.81 5.61 -6.87
CA TYR A 788 -26.57 6.66 -6.20
C TYR A 788 -27.45 7.39 -7.21
N GLY A 789 -28.67 7.76 -6.83
CA GLY A 789 -29.61 8.44 -7.72
C GLY A 789 -30.41 9.53 -7.04
N LEU A 790 -30.65 10.63 -7.74
CA LEU A 790 -31.72 11.57 -7.45
C LEU A 790 -32.83 11.38 -8.48
N LEU A 791 -33.93 10.76 -8.05
CA LEU A 791 -35.09 10.46 -8.91
C LEU A 791 -36.21 11.44 -8.59
N TYR A 792 -36.50 12.34 -9.52
CA TYR A 792 -37.48 13.42 -9.36
C TYR A 792 -38.89 12.95 -9.73
N ASP A 793 -39.90 13.46 -9.02
CA ASP A 793 -41.31 13.14 -9.31
C ASP A 793 -41.76 13.74 -10.65
N GLU A 794 -41.19 14.88 -11.05
CA GLU A 794 -41.58 15.61 -12.25
C GLU A 794 -40.45 15.66 -13.29
N PRO A 795 -40.76 15.46 -14.58
CA PRO A 795 -39.81 15.67 -15.67
C PRO A 795 -39.61 17.17 -15.99
N GLY A 796 -38.74 17.46 -16.96
CA GLY A 796 -38.57 18.83 -17.48
C GLY A 796 -37.53 19.67 -16.71
N PHE A 797 -36.38 19.06 -16.45
CA PHE A 797 -35.14 19.75 -16.05
C PHE A 797 -34.04 19.46 -17.07
N THR A 798 -33.04 20.32 -17.13
CA THR A 798 -31.80 20.08 -17.88
C THR A 798 -30.76 19.53 -16.91
N ALA A 799 -30.06 18.45 -17.28
CA ALA A 799 -28.89 18.01 -16.52
C ALA A 799 -27.64 18.71 -17.06
N TYR A 800 -26.85 19.33 -16.19
CA TYR A 800 -25.57 19.93 -16.54
C TYR A 800 -24.47 19.12 -15.83
N ALA A 801 -23.51 18.58 -16.58
CA ALA A 801 -22.57 17.61 -16.02
C ALA A 801 -21.22 17.57 -16.76
N CYS A 802 -20.19 17.13 -16.05
CA CYS A 802 -18.95 16.60 -16.64
C CYS A 802 -18.34 15.55 -15.72
N GLY A 803 -17.79 14.48 -16.33
CA GLY A 803 -17.06 13.39 -15.66
C GLY A 803 -17.60 12.95 -14.29
N ILE A 804 -17.18 13.68 -13.26
CA ILE A 804 -17.33 13.36 -11.84
C ILE A 804 -18.43 14.14 -11.10
N TRP A 805 -19.12 15.09 -11.74
CA TRP A 805 -20.26 15.78 -11.13
C TRP A 805 -21.44 15.99 -12.10
N VAL A 806 -22.64 16.07 -11.52
CA VAL A 806 -23.90 16.32 -12.26
C VAL A 806 -24.87 17.15 -11.42
N MET A 807 -25.57 18.08 -12.08
CA MET A 807 -26.63 18.86 -11.46
C MET A 807 -27.90 18.91 -12.31
N SER A 808 -29.06 18.92 -11.65
CA SER A 808 -30.34 19.20 -12.29
C SER A 808 -30.58 20.71 -12.34
N GLN A 809 -31.23 21.23 -13.38
CA GLN A 809 -31.51 22.65 -13.54
C GLN A 809 -32.94 22.87 -14.04
N ARG A 810 -33.72 23.64 -13.28
CA ARG A 810 -35.08 24.05 -13.66
C ARG A 810 -35.31 25.51 -13.29
N GLN A 811 -36.05 26.25 -14.10
CA GLN A 811 -36.47 27.61 -13.77
C GLN A 811 -37.89 27.60 -13.19
N VAL A 812 -38.11 28.38 -12.14
CA VAL A 812 -39.39 28.53 -11.45
C VAL A 812 -39.69 30.01 -11.24
N THR A 813 -40.96 30.39 -11.34
CA THR A 813 -41.46 31.72 -10.97
C THR A 813 -42.50 31.57 -9.87
N LEU A 814 -42.32 32.30 -8.76
CA LEU A 814 -43.23 32.31 -7.62
C LEU A 814 -43.79 33.70 -7.37
N ASP A 815 -45.11 33.84 -7.40
CA ASP A 815 -45.79 35.04 -6.90
C ASP A 815 -45.61 35.20 -5.38
N PRO A 816 -45.83 36.41 -4.82
CA PRO A 816 -45.80 36.63 -3.37
C PRO A 816 -46.70 35.65 -2.62
N GLY A 817 -46.15 34.95 -1.63
CA GLY A 817 -46.86 33.94 -0.83
C GLY A 817 -47.01 32.57 -1.50
N ALA A 818 -46.67 32.42 -2.78
CA ALA A 818 -46.69 31.13 -3.47
C ALA A 818 -45.52 30.24 -3.06
N ALA A 819 -45.68 28.93 -3.23
CA ALA A 819 -44.66 27.94 -2.94
C ALA A 819 -44.51 26.92 -4.07
N PHE A 820 -43.29 26.45 -4.27
CA PHE A 820 -42.94 25.33 -5.17
C PHE A 820 -42.23 24.25 -4.39
N THR A 821 -42.53 22.97 -4.65
CA THR A 821 -41.87 21.84 -3.99
C THR A 821 -41.11 21.00 -5.00
N LEU A 822 -39.79 20.89 -4.82
CA LEU A 822 -38.95 19.92 -5.54
C LEU A 822 -38.92 18.61 -4.74
N ARG A 823 -39.59 17.58 -5.25
CA ARG A 823 -39.60 16.24 -4.65
C ARG A 823 -38.69 15.29 -5.42
N ARG A 824 -37.90 14.53 -4.68
CA ARG A 824 -37.00 13.50 -5.20
C ARG A 824 -36.79 12.38 -4.20
N ARG A 825 -36.46 11.20 -4.71
CA ARG A 825 -35.96 10.05 -3.97
C ARG A 825 -34.43 10.03 -4.09
N ILE A 826 -33.74 10.03 -2.96
CA ILE A 826 -32.29 9.89 -2.84
C ILE A 826 -32.02 8.39 -2.65
N ALA A 827 -31.64 7.71 -3.73
CA ALA A 827 -31.46 6.27 -3.76
C ALA A 827 -29.99 5.86 -3.64
N ALA A 828 -29.74 4.70 -3.04
CA ALA A 828 -28.46 4.00 -3.05
C ALA A 828 -28.73 2.49 -3.20
N VAL A 829 -28.15 1.87 -4.23
CA VAL A 829 -28.36 0.45 -4.55
C VAL A 829 -27.10 -0.20 -5.10
N HIS A 830 -26.97 -1.51 -4.93
CA HIS A 830 -25.96 -2.31 -5.64
C HIS A 830 -26.36 -2.51 -7.10
N ASN A 831 -25.45 -2.23 -8.03
CA ASN A 831 -25.71 -2.33 -9.47
C ASN A 831 -25.39 -3.71 -10.09
N GLY A 832 -24.91 -4.66 -9.28
CA GLY A 832 -24.64 -6.02 -9.74
C GLY A 832 -23.41 -6.15 -10.65
N GLY A 833 -22.61 -5.10 -10.81
CA GLY A 833 -21.46 -5.08 -11.73
C GLY A 833 -21.85 -4.99 -13.21
N ALA A 834 -23.05 -4.47 -13.52
CA ALA A 834 -23.52 -4.32 -14.89
C ALA A 834 -22.67 -3.33 -15.71
N ASP A 835 -22.61 -3.56 -17.04
CA ASP A 835 -21.91 -2.68 -17.98
C ASP A 835 -22.44 -1.24 -17.93
N ASP A 836 -23.77 -1.07 -17.80
CA ASP A 836 -24.41 0.20 -17.46
C ASP A 836 -24.82 0.20 -15.97
N PRO A 837 -24.01 0.82 -15.09
CA PRO A 837 -24.28 0.85 -13.65
C PRO A 837 -25.52 1.69 -13.30
N PHE A 838 -26.04 2.50 -14.22
CA PHE A 838 -27.20 3.37 -13.98
C PHE A 838 -28.53 2.74 -14.39
N ALA A 839 -28.51 1.60 -15.08
CA ALA A 839 -29.74 0.90 -15.49
C ALA A 839 -30.65 0.59 -14.29
N VAL A 840 -30.05 0.27 -13.14
CA VAL A 840 -30.77 0.00 -11.89
C VAL A 840 -31.61 1.17 -11.38
N LEU A 841 -31.32 2.41 -11.78
CA LEU A 841 -32.12 3.58 -11.39
C LEU A 841 -33.43 3.67 -12.17
N ALA A 842 -33.55 3.01 -13.33
CA ALA A 842 -34.79 3.00 -14.10
C ALA A 842 -35.86 2.09 -13.47
N ASP A 843 -35.44 1.12 -12.65
CA ASP A 843 -36.31 0.15 -11.98
C ASP A 843 -36.81 0.63 -10.60
N LEU A 844 -36.36 1.81 -10.15
CA LEU A 844 -36.73 2.44 -8.88
C LEU A 844 -37.83 3.48 -9.05
#